data_AF-A0A9D8HWS4-F1
#
_entry.id   AF-A0A9D8HWS4-F1
#
_cell.length_a   1.000
_cell.length_b   1.000
_cell.length_c   1.000
_cell.angle_alpha   90.00
_cell.angle_beta   90.00
_cell.angle_gamma   90.00
#
_symmetry.space_group_name_H-M   'P 1'
#
loop_
_entity.id
_entity.type
_entity.pdbx_description
1 polymer ?
#
loop_
_entity_poly.entity_id
_entity_poly.type
_entity_poly.pdbx_seq_one_letter_code
_entity_poly.pdbx_strand_id
1 'polypeptide(L)'
;MLSKRDSRIAAAVAVLTLAFFVVTLRPDVGGTEDSPKFQFVGKVLGTSHSPGYPFYAIATWAFGKLPIGTLAYRINLFSAVCGALSCLCIFLTARRLGVTQLLSVAAALAAATSYPVWSNSITAEVYTLAAALSGLAVYWVIAFAQTGAVSRLYAACAMWAMGFGNHVTISGILPAALAYGVYKNRDVLKPKIALTAAAIGVMGVLQYAFIAIRTLQGAPYLEARATTMMGVFDVIIARDVSWARFYQAQSTVAAIEVPMLLNGIRVNMGTIPIVLAAIAMVIGIRRRNPEVMLITGAAAGTLAFIANLWGDVVGFITPVCVQVWPLAALGLQTLVVEGGRAGRPAGRRLTAVGLLAIMVPVTNVRSINPSIAALRTPGEGPGIRALYASLPTKSAIVAENYWLARLVNYMHFSGEIAPDPNPRVLDNDANDVRTALADGLEVYAFEGATHWLSAQGFRFERAKAAEQPFEHWVSQQPAGTLIVAVTSGRPLPFEWLPPASRPAGRPANYGAITWVLGSDPILEQHNAGVTTSRVVGAEGRTLVASSTEDGPLIQWGDDVMAAIDRGLAVVAFNRDGVLIGQWAFSMDERPGVPLPPTPYVLRGERSCELLRPGQPVAVTGLLADGIWLATAEGGSGKAAIALDTGGGTRGWRHRLSSGRGEAAVEGAQLVMAPTPATRPVFRFSMPPAPGHAVATLQPGDINAVRVCAAEIPPMPANGSLEVTADRDAYFGAGWHMGERGGTQRFRWSERESVVQWRMDRQSPVRLTLRLRAASANGATLQATANGASIGSCAVPADAWTDCRFTIGEPATQVGINQLALTAETMSSSADRPGDPRELSFVMQASRVRVGQ
;
A
#
# COMPACT_ATOMS: atom_id res chain seq x y z
N MET A 1 16.74 -10.59 -45.16
CA MET A 1 16.19 -11.73 -44.39
C MET A 1 17.03 -11.93 -43.13
N LEU A 2 16.45 -12.43 -42.02
CA LEU A 2 17.20 -12.72 -40.80
C LEU A 2 18.13 -13.93 -41.03
N SER A 3 19.37 -13.85 -40.56
CA SER A 3 20.34 -14.95 -40.68
C SER A 3 20.10 -16.04 -39.63
N LYS A 4 20.64 -17.26 -39.83
CA LYS A 4 20.67 -18.30 -38.79
C LYS A 4 21.32 -17.82 -37.49
N ARG A 5 22.27 -16.89 -37.58
CA ARG A 5 22.90 -16.25 -36.41
C ARG A 5 21.93 -15.32 -35.69
N ASP A 6 21.15 -14.53 -36.42
CA ASP A 6 20.12 -13.67 -35.83
C ASP A 6 19.07 -14.50 -35.08
N SER A 7 18.66 -15.66 -35.61
CA SER A 7 17.73 -16.57 -34.93
C SER A 7 18.28 -17.10 -33.60
N ARG A 8 19.57 -17.47 -33.55
CA ARG A 8 20.21 -17.93 -32.30
C ARG A 8 20.31 -16.80 -31.27
N ILE A 9 20.66 -15.58 -31.70
CA ILE A 9 20.73 -14.42 -30.81
C ILE A 9 19.32 -14.04 -30.32
N ALA A 10 18.32 -14.08 -31.18
CA ALA A 10 16.93 -13.86 -30.81
C ALA A 10 16.47 -14.82 -29.70
N ALA A 11 16.77 -16.12 -29.85
CA ALA A 11 16.49 -17.11 -28.81
C ALA A 11 17.24 -16.81 -27.50
N ALA A 12 18.52 -16.45 -27.58
CA ALA A 12 19.31 -16.07 -26.41
C ALA A 12 18.73 -14.83 -25.71
N VAL A 13 18.32 -13.79 -26.44
CA VAL A 13 17.68 -12.59 -25.88
C VAL A 13 16.40 -12.99 -25.13
N ALA A 14 15.53 -13.80 -25.74
CA ALA A 14 14.29 -14.22 -25.10
C ALA A 14 14.53 -15.05 -23.82
N VAL A 15 15.49 -15.98 -23.84
CA VAL A 15 15.83 -16.80 -22.67
C VAL A 15 16.46 -15.95 -21.56
N LEU A 16 17.38 -15.05 -21.90
CA LEU A 16 18.04 -14.19 -20.92
C LEU A 16 17.07 -13.21 -20.25
N THR A 17 16.19 -12.56 -21.01
CA THR A 17 15.20 -11.65 -20.43
C THR A 17 14.13 -12.38 -19.64
N LEU A 18 13.69 -13.57 -20.09
CA LEU A 18 12.78 -14.40 -19.31
C LEU A 18 13.41 -14.82 -17.99
N ALA A 19 14.66 -15.31 -18.00
CA ALA A 19 15.36 -15.69 -16.77
C ALA A 19 15.48 -14.50 -15.80
N PHE A 20 15.80 -13.30 -16.32
CA PHE A 20 15.86 -12.08 -15.54
C PHE A 20 14.50 -11.73 -14.89
N PHE A 21 13.40 -11.80 -15.65
CA PHE A 21 12.05 -11.54 -15.11
C PHE A 21 11.61 -12.62 -14.12
N VAL A 22 11.94 -13.89 -14.33
CA VAL A 22 11.61 -14.98 -13.40
C VAL A 22 12.36 -14.84 -12.08
N VAL A 23 13.64 -14.49 -12.11
CA VAL A 23 14.44 -14.27 -10.88
C VAL A 23 13.92 -13.07 -10.08
N THR A 24 13.30 -12.10 -10.76
CA THR A 24 12.76 -10.89 -10.15
C THR A 24 11.23 -10.92 -10.01
N LEU A 25 10.61 -12.08 -10.26
CA LEU A 25 9.16 -12.26 -10.30
C LEU A 25 8.54 -12.00 -8.93
N ARG A 26 7.32 -11.46 -8.93
CA ARG A 26 6.51 -11.41 -7.73
C ARG A 26 6.00 -12.81 -7.37
N PRO A 27 6.30 -13.33 -6.16
CA PRO A 27 6.04 -14.72 -5.83
C PRO A 27 4.59 -15.02 -5.42
N ASP A 28 3.82 -14.01 -5.04
CA ASP A 28 2.50 -14.19 -4.42
C ASP A 28 1.42 -13.24 -5.02
N VAL A 29 0.22 -13.23 -4.42
CA VAL A 29 -0.94 -12.36 -4.74
C VAL A 29 -0.73 -10.91 -4.29
N GLY A 30 -1.11 -9.95 -5.13
CA GLY A 30 -0.80 -8.52 -4.99
C GLY A 30 -0.07 -7.96 -6.22
N GLY A 31 0.60 -6.81 -6.09
CA GLY A 31 1.21 -6.08 -7.21
C GLY A 31 0.84 -4.59 -7.16
N THR A 32 0.38 -4.04 -8.27
CA THR A 32 -0.07 -2.65 -8.41
C THR A 32 -1.53 -2.63 -8.83
N GLU A 33 -2.33 -1.69 -8.32
CA GLU A 33 -3.69 -1.42 -8.77
C GLU A 33 -4.58 -2.66 -9.01
N ASP A 34 -4.64 -3.13 -10.26
CA ASP A 34 -5.50 -4.22 -10.73
C ASP A 34 -4.86 -5.61 -10.69
N SER A 35 -3.58 -5.72 -10.35
CA SER A 35 -2.85 -6.98 -10.33
C SER A 35 -3.57 -8.12 -9.58
N PRO A 36 -4.14 -7.93 -8.37
CA PRO A 36 -4.86 -9.01 -7.69
C PRO A 36 -6.06 -9.53 -8.48
N LYS A 37 -6.77 -8.66 -9.19
CA LYS A 37 -7.90 -9.03 -10.07
C LYS A 37 -7.41 -9.86 -11.24
N PHE A 38 -6.37 -9.40 -11.94
CA PHE A 38 -5.83 -10.10 -13.09
C PHE A 38 -5.23 -11.47 -12.75
N GLN A 39 -4.79 -11.68 -11.50
CA GLN A 39 -4.30 -12.96 -11.01
C GLN A 39 -5.40 -14.05 -10.92
N PHE A 40 -6.67 -13.71 -10.70
CA PHE A 40 -7.75 -14.71 -10.62
C PHE A 40 -8.76 -14.66 -11.77
N VAL A 41 -8.91 -13.55 -12.49
CA VAL A 41 -10.03 -13.37 -13.44
C VAL A 41 -10.09 -14.46 -14.51
N GLY A 42 -8.93 -14.90 -15.01
CA GLY A 42 -8.84 -16.00 -15.98
C GLY A 42 -9.29 -17.35 -15.41
N LYS A 43 -8.97 -17.65 -14.14
CA LYS A 43 -9.35 -18.90 -13.47
C LYS A 43 -10.86 -19.14 -13.47
N VAL A 44 -11.63 -18.07 -13.29
CA VAL A 44 -13.11 -18.11 -13.28
C VAL A 44 -13.75 -17.70 -14.60
N LEU A 45 -12.93 -17.41 -15.62
CA LEU A 45 -13.37 -16.83 -16.89
C LEU A 45 -14.32 -15.64 -16.65
N GLY A 46 -13.96 -14.77 -15.71
CA GLY A 46 -14.73 -13.59 -15.34
C GLY A 46 -14.52 -12.43 -16.31
N THR A 47 -15.25 -11.34 -16.11
CA THR A 47 -15.07 -10.09 -16.87
C THR A 47 -14.51 -9.02 -15.94
N SER A 48 -13.42 -8.39 -16.38
CA SER A 48 -12.86 -7.21 -15.70
C SER A 48 -13.61 -5.94 -16.10
N HIS A 49 -13.27 -4.81 -15.49
CA HIS A 49 -13.73 -3.49 -15.89
C HIS A 49 -13.55 -3.26 -17.40
N SER A 50 -14.38 -2.41 -17.99
CA SER A 50 -14.34 -2.10 -19.42
C SER A 50 -12.93 -1.74 -19.88
N PRO A 51 -12.40 -2.29 -21.00
CA PRO A 51 -13.13 -3.01 -22.05
C PRO A 51 -13.26 -4.52 -21.79
N GLY A 52 -13.09 -5.00 -20.56
CA GLY A 52 -13.39 -6.39 -20.18
C GLY A 52 -12.30 -7.42 -20.46
N TYR A 53 -11.31 -7.09 -21.30
CA TYR A 53 -10.07 -7.86 -21.52
C TYR A 53 -10.29 -9.35 -21.90
N PRO A 54 -11.20 -9.68 -22.85
CA PRO A 54 -11.59 -11.07 -23.14
C PRO A 54 -10.40 -11.97 -23.53
N PHE A 55 -9.46 -11.48 -24.35
CA PHE A 55 -8.29 -12.27 -24.74
C PHE A 55 -7.37 -12.55 -23.55
N TYR A 56 -7.18 -11.56 -22.67
CA TYR A 56 -6.38 -11.73 -21.47
C TYR A 56 -6.98 -12.80 -20.54
N ALA A 57 -8.29 -12.76 -20.31
CA ALA A 57 -8.99 -13.75 -19.49
C ALA A 57 -8.83 -15.17 -20.04
N ILE A 58 -8.97 -15.35 -21.35
CA ILE A 58 -8.80 -16.67 -22.00
C ILE A 58 -7.35 -17.14 -21.98
N ALA A 59 -6.39 -16.24 -22.26
CA ALA A 59 -4.97 -16.58 -22.25
C ALA A 59 -4.48 -16.97 -20.85
N THR A 60 -4.88 -16.22 -19.83
CA THR A 60 -4.54 -16.50 -18.42
C THR A 60 -5.30 -17.69 -17.86
N TRP A 61 -6.51 -17.99 -18.34
CA TRP A 61 -7.19 -19.27 -18.05
C TRP A 61 -6.36 -20.47 -18.50
N ALA A 62 -5.84 -20.43 -19.73
CA ALA A 62 -5.01 -21.51 -20.26
C ALA A 62 -3.68 -21.60 -19.51
N PHE A 63 -3.01 -20.47 -19.28
CA PHE A 63 -1.70 -20.42 -18.61
C PHE A 63 -1.78 -20.77 -17.11
N GLY A 64 -2.86 -20.40 -16.42
CA GLY A 64 -3.07 -20.69 -15.00
C GLY A 64 -3.19 -22.19 -14.67
N LYS A 65 -3.35 -23.05 -15.68
CA LYS A 65 -3.37 -24.51 -15.52
C LYS A 65 -1.99 -25.13 -15.31
N LEU A 66 -0.91 -24.39 -15.51
CA LEU A 66 0.44 -24.90 -15.25
C LEU A 66 0.58 -25.34 -13.79
N PRO A 67 1.07 -26.56 -13.48
CA PRO A 67 1.10 -27.09 -12.11
C PRO A 67 2.33 -26.60 -11.33
N ILE A 68 2.56 -25.28 -11.27
CA ILE A 68 3.71 -24.66 -10.58
C ILE A 68 3.27 -23.48 -9.71
N GLY A 69 3.74 -23.42 -8.47
CA GLY A 69 3.43 -22.32 -7.55
C GLY A 69 1.93 -22.04 -7.34
N THR A 70 1.65 -20.87 -6.76
CA THR A 70 0.30 -20.31 -6.57
C THR A 70 -0.32 -19.87 -7.89
N LEU A 71 -1.63 -19.60 -7.91
CA LEU A 71 -2.28 -19.06 -9.11
C LEU A 71 -1.66 -17.70 -9.50
N ALA A 72 -1.45 -16.82 -8.52
CA ALA A 72 -0.80 -15.52 -8.70
C ALA A 72 0.60 -15.66 -9.31
N TYR A 73 1.42 -16.59 -8.81
CA TYR A 73 2.74 -16.87 -9.38
C TYR A 73 2.66 -17.20 -10.87
N ARG A 74 1.72 -18.06 -11.28
CA ARG A 74 1.55 -18.46 -12.69
C ARG A 74 1.15 -17.28 -13.56
N ILE A 75 0.26 -16.40 -13.09
CA ILE A 75 -0.17 -15.26 -13.89
C ILE A 75 0.91 -14.16 -13.92
N ASN A 76 1.68 -13.96 -12.84
CA ASN A 76 2.87 -13.11 -12.89
C ASN A 76 3.89 -13.68 -13.91
N LEU A 77 4.09 -15.00 -13.93
CA LEU A 77 4.95 -15.68 -14.90
C LEU A 77 4.46 -15.51 -16.35
N PHE A 78 3.14 -15.47 -16.57
CA PHE A 78 2.58 -15.16 -17.88
C PHE A 78 3.04 -13.78 -18.37
N SER A 79 2.97 -12.77 -17.50
CA SER A 79 3.50 -11.44 -17.80
C SER A 79 5.00 -11.44 -18.07
N ALA A 80 5.80 -12.26 -17.37
CA ALA A 80 7.23 -12.42 -17.64
C ALA A 80 7.50 -13.00 -19.04
N VAL A 81 6.70 -13.98 -19.47
CA VAL A 81 6.78 -14.55 -20.83
C VAL A 81 6.42 -13.49 -21.88
N CYS A 82 5.35 -12.72 -21.67
CA CYS A 82 4.97 -11.63 -22.56
C CYS A 82 6.01 -10.50 -22.60
N GLY A 83 6.63 -10.17 -21.46
CA GLY A 83 7.76 -9.26 -21.37
C GLY A 83 8.96 -9.72 -22.19
N ALA A 84 9.34 -11.00 -22.07
CA ALA A 84 10.42 -11.58 -22.85
C ALA A 84 10.13 -11.58 -24.35
N LEU A 85 8.88 -11.87 -24.75
CA LEU A 85 8.42 -11.75 -26.14
C LEU A 85 8.48 -10.30 -26.65
N SER A 86 8.20 -9.32 -25.80
CA SER A 86 8.34 -7.91 -26.15
C SER A 86 9.80 -7.53 -26.43
N CYS A 87 10.74 -7.96 -25.58
CA CYS A 87 12.18 -7.77 -25.81
C CYS A 87 12.69 -8.48 -27.07
N LEU A 88 12.17 -9.68 -27.36
CA LEU A 88 12.41 -10.38 -28.60
C LEU A 88 11.94 -9.55 -29.82
N CYS A 89 10.75 -8.94 -29.74
CA CYS A 89 10.24 -8.06 -30.81
C CYS A 89 11.13 -6.85 -31.05
N ILE A 90 11.69 -6.25 -29.99
CA ILE A 90 12.64 -5.14 -30.10
C ILE A 90 13.86 -5.56 -30.92
N PHE A 91 14.49 -6.69 -30.54
CA PHE A 91 15.65 -7.23 -31.26
C PHE A 91 15.31 -7.50 -32.72
N LEU A 92 14.23 -8.25 -32.99
CA LEU A 92 13.84 -8.65 -34.34
C LEU A 92 13.49 -7.45 -35.23
N THR A 93 12.82 -6.45 -34.68
CA THR A 93 12.45 -5.22 -35.40
C THR A 93 13.71 -4.40 -35.70
N ALA A 94 14.60 -4.19 -34.72
CA ALA A 94 15.88 -3.51 -34.94
C ALA A 94 16.72 -4.20 -36.03
N ARG A 95 16.77 -5.53 -36.04
CA ARG A 95 17.45 -6.29 -37.11
C ARG A 95 16.83 -6.08 -38.49
N ARG A 96 15.49 -5.96 -38.59
CA ARG A 96 14.81 -5.64 -39.85
C ARG A 96 15.01 -4.20 -40.31
N LEU A 97 15.29 -3.28 -39.38
CA LEU A 97 15.73 -1.91 -39.68
C LEU A 97 17.21 -1.82 -40.11
N GLY A 98 17.94 -2.94 -40.12
CA GLY A 98 19.36 -2.97 -40.47
C GLY A 98 20.31 -2.61 -39.33
N VAL A 99 19.82 -2.53 -38.09
CA VAL A 99 20.65 -2.26 -36.90
C VAL A 99 21.55 -3.45 -36.58
N THR A 100 22.84 -3.26 -36.30
CA THR A 100 23.76 -4.36 -35.97
C THR A 100 23.25 -5.27 -34.85
N GLN A 101 23.74 -6.51 -34.81
CA GLN A 101 23.37 -7.49 -33.78
C GLN A 101 23.60 -6.95 -32.37
N LEU A 102 24.78 -6.36 -32.12
CA LEU A 102 25.15 -5.88 -30.80
C LEU A 102 24.27 -4.74 -30.32
N LEU A 103 23.99 -3.74 -31.18
CA LEU A 103 23.08 -2.63 -30.84
C LEU A 103 21.62 -3.10 -30.68
N SER A 104 21.19 -4.10 -31.45
CA SER A 104 19.86 -4.70 -31.29
C SER A 104 19.71 -5.44 -29.97
N VAL A 105 20.76 -6.18 -29.54
CA VAL A 105 20.82 -6.82 -28.22
C VAL A 105 20.82 -5.77 -27.12
N ALA A 106 21.65 -4.73 -27.23
CA ALA A 106 21.72 -3.66 -26.26
C ALA A 106 20.37 -2.96 -26.08
N ALA A 107 19.63 -2.68 -27.16
CA ALA A 107 18.29 -2.09 -27.08
C ALA A 107 17.27 -3.02 -26.41
N ALA A 108 17.28 -4.32 -26.71
CA ALA A 108 16.38 -5.28 -26.09
C ALA A 108 16.64 -5.44 -24.58
N LEU A 109 17.92 -5.50 -24.16
CA LEU A 109 18.31 -5.60 -22.75
C LEU A 109 18.10 -4.27 -21.99
N ALA A 110 18.33 -3.13 -22.65
CA ALA A 110 18.06 -1.82 -22.06
C ALA A 110 16.55 -1.63 -21.84
N ALA A 111 15.73 -2.11 -22.77
CA ALA A 111 14.29 -2.19 -22.58
C ALA A 111 13.91 -3.12 -21.43
N ALA A 112 14.45 -4.35 -21.39
CA ALA A 112 14.13 -5.34 -20.35
C ALA A 112 14.42 -4.82 -18.93
N THR A 113 15.43 -3.97 -18.80
CA THR A 113 15.85 -3.37 -17.51
C THR A 113 15.25 -1.98 -17.27
N SER A 114 14.51 -1.41 -18.23
CA SER A 114 13.79 -0.15 -18.02
C SER A 114 12.54 -0.37 -17.16
N TYR A 115 12.17 0.61 -16.35
CA TYR A 115 11.13 0.44 -15.32
C TYR A 115 9.79 -0.06 -15.89
N PRO A 116 9.20 0.50 -16.98
CA PRO A 116 7.89 0.07 -17.47
C PRO A 116 7.85 -1.38 -17.96
N VAL A 117 8.92 -1.82 -18.63
CA VAL A 117 8.98 -3.21 -19.11
C VAL A 117 9.25 -4.14 -17.94
N TRP A 118 10.16 -3.79 -17.03
CA TRP A 118 10.53 -4.65 -15.91
C TRP A 118 9.37 -4.81 -14.91
N SER A 119 8.77 -3.72 -14.44
CA SER A 119 7.66 -3.78 -13.46
C SER A 119 6.50 -4.61 -13.99
N ASN A 120 6.04 -4.32 -15.22
CA ASN A 120 4.91 -5.03 -15.84
C ASN A 120 5.24 -6.47 -16.29
N SER A 121 6.52 -6.86 -16.31
CA SER A 121 6.93 -8.24 -16.59
C SER A 121 6.98 -9.10 -15.33
N ILE A 122 6.93 -8.50 -14.14
CA ILE A 122 6.99 -9.25 -12.87
C ILE A 122 5.66 -9.27 -12.11
N THR A 123 4.68 -8.47 -12.54
CA THR A 123 3.32 -8.41 -12.01
C THR A 123 2.29 -8.79 -13.07
N ALA A 124 1.20 -9.40 -12.63
CA ALA A 124 0.07 -9.79 -13.47
C ALA A 124 -0.71 -8.56 -13.96
N GLU A 125 -0.27 -8.01 -15.09
CA GLU A 125 -0.93 -6.90 -15.77
C GLU A 125 -1.14 -7.18 -17.26
N VAL A 126 -2.03 -6.41 -17.87
CA VAL A 126 -2.41 -6.54 -19.30
C VAL A 126 -1.38 -5.93 -20.26
N TYR A 127 -0.43 -5.13 -19.74
CA TYR A 127 0.45 -4.26 -20.51
C TYR A 127 1.56 -5.00 -21.26
N THR A 128 2.16 -6.03 -20.67
CA THR A 128 3.21 -6.81 -21.36
C THR A 128 2.66 -7.66 -22.50
N LEU A 129 1.44 -8.19 -22.35
CA LEU A 129 0.73 -8.84 -23.45
C LEU A 129 0.40 -7.83 -24.56
N ALA A 130 -0.08 -6.63 -24.21
CA ALA A 130 -0.32 -5.55 -25.17
C ALA A 130 0.96 -5.16 -25.93
N ALA A 131 2.09 -5.07 -25.22
CA ALA A 131 3.37 -4.71 -25.80
C ALA A 131 3.92 -5.80 -26.73
N ALA A 132 3.78 -7.07 -26.36
CA ALA A 132 4.18 -8.21 -27.19
C ALA A 132 3.35 -8.28 -28.49
N LEU A 133 2.03 -8.17 -28.38
CA LEU A 133 1.11 -8.21 -29.53
C LEU A 133 1.33 -7.01 -30.47
N SER A 134 1.52 -5.82 -29.91
CA SER A 134 1.86 -4.61 -30.68
C SER A 134 3.20 -4.74 -31.40
N GLY A 135 4.24 -5.21 -30.70
CA GLY A 135 5.56 -5.44 -31.27
C GLY A 135 5.55 -6.50 -32.38
N LEU A 136 4.83 -7.61 -32.18
CA LEU A 136 4.66 -8.65 -33.19
C LEU A 136 3.88 -8.14 -34.41
N ALA A 137 2.81 -7.35 -34.20
CA ALA A 137 2.05 -6.76 -35.29
C ALA A 137 2.96 -5.90 -36.19
N VAL A 138 3.71 -4.97 -35.59
CA VAL A 138 4.68 -4.12 -36.32
C VAL A 138 5.75 -4.96 -37.01
N TYR A 139 6.33 -5.94 -36.31
CA TYR A 139 7.34 -6.84 -36.88
C TYR A 139 6.82 -7.57 -38.12
N TRP A 140 5.61 -8.13 -38.06
CA TRP A 140 5.01 -8.89 -39.16
C TRP A 140 4.61 -8.01 -40.34
N VAL A 141 4.15 -6.78 -40.11
CA VAL A 141 3.90 -5.80 -41.18
C VAL A 141 5.20 -5.47 -41.93
N ILE A 142 6.31 -5.21 -41.22
CA ILE A 142 7.61 -4.99 -41.84
C ILE A 142 8.07 -6.25 -42.60
N ALA A 143 7.87 -7.42 -41.99
CA ALA A 143 8.23 -8.70 -42.60
C ALA A 143 7.46 -8.96 -43.90
N PHE A 144 6.17 -8.66 -43.93
CA PHE A 144 5.33 -8.71 -45.13
C PHE A 144 5.90 -7.81 -46.22
N ALA A 145 6.10 -6.52 -45.93
CA ALA A 145 6.59 -5.57 -46.92
C ALA A 145 7.97 -5.93 -47.49
N GLN A 146 8.86 -6.51 -46.69
CA GLN A 146 10.20 -6.92 -47.12
C GLN A 146 10.22 -8.20 -47.98
N THR A 147 9.12 -8.95 -48.03
CA THR A 147 9.11 -10.29 -48.64
C THR A 147 7.95 -10.56 -49.59
N GLY A 148 6.92 -9.71 -49.60
CA GLY A 148 5.69 -9.89 -50.36
C GLY A 148 4.76 -11.01 -49.86
N ALA A 149 5.17 -11.80 -48.85
CA ALA A 149 4.40 -12.97 -48.42
C ALA A 149 3.16 -12.59 -47.61
N VAL A 150 1.98 -12.69 -48.24
CA VAL A 150 0.68 -12.29 -47.66
C VAL A 150 0.36 -13.01 -46.33
N SER A 151 0.87 -14.23 -46.11
CA SER A 151 0.73 -14.92 -44.82
C SER A 151 1.28 -14.12 -43.63
N ARG A 152 2.31 -13.29 -43.85
CA ARG A 152 2.87 -12.39 -42.83
C ARG A 152 1.94 -11.20 -42.55
N LEU A 153 1.20 -10.72 -43.55
CA LEU A 153 0.16 -9.72 -43.33
C LEU A 153 -0.98 -10.31 -42.49
N TYR A 154 -1.43 -11.53 -42.80
CA TYR A 154 -2.43 -12.21 -41.98
C TYR A 154 -1.95 -12.47 -40.55
N ALA A 155 -0.66 -12.80 -40.36
CA ALA A 155 -0.07 -12.88 -39.02
C ALA A 155 -0.14 -11.53 -38.28
N ALA A 156 0.16 -10.41 -38.95
CA ALA A 156 0.01 -9.08 -38.35
C ALA A 156 -1.45 -8.77 -37.98
N CYS A 157 -2.41 -9.07 -38.86
CA CYS A 157 -3.84 -8.92 -38.58
C CYS A 157 -4.29 -9.78 -37.39
N ALA A 158 -3.76 -11.00 -37.27
CA ALA A 158 -4.07 -11.89 -36.14
C ALA A 158 -3.51 -11.33 -34.82
N MET A 159 -2.29 -10.78 -34.82
CA MET A 159 -1.74 -10.11 -33.63
C MET A 159 -2.58 -8.89 -33.23
N TRP A 160 -3.03 -8.11 -34.23
CA TRP A 160 -3.94 -6.99 -34.00
C TRP A 160 -5.27 -7.46 -33.40
N ALA A 161 -5.88 -8.50 -33.97
CA ALA A 161 -7.16 -9.04 -33.51
C ALA A 161 -7.07 -9.57 -32.07
N MET A 162 -6.03 -10.32 -31.71
CA MET A 162 -5.79 -10.74 -30.32
C MET A 162 -5.53 -9.55 -29.40
N GLY A 163 -4.76 -8.57 -29.87
CA GLY A 163 -4.48 -7.36 -29.11
C GLY A 163 -5.73 -6.51 -28.88
N PHE A 164 -6.68 -6.51 -29.81
CA PHE A 164 -7.94 -5.78 -29.67
C PHE A 164 -8.79 -6.34 -28.52
N GLY A 165 -8.74 -7.66 -28.30
CA GLY A 165 -9.36 -8.32 -27.14
C GLY A 165 -8.54 -8.24 -25.85
N ASN A 166 -7.31 -7.70 -25.89
CA ASN A 166 -6.49 -7.45 -24.70
C ASN A 166 -6.50 -5.97 -24.31
N HIS A 167 -6.09 -5.07 -25.20
CA HIS A 167 -6.03 -3.64 -24.93
C HIS A 167 -6.37 -2.85 -26.20
N VAL A 168 -7.46 -2.09 -26.16
CA VAL A 168 -8.01 -1.39 -27.33
C VAL A 168 -7.05 -0.37 -27.97
N THR A 169 -6.03 0.10 -27.23
CA THR A 169 -4.98 1.01 -27.73
C THR A 169 -4.18 0.44 -28.91
N ILE A 170 -4.17 -0.89 -29.12
CA ILE A 170 -3.52 -1.47 -30.31
C ILE A 170 -4.12 -0.95 -31.62
N SER A 171 -5.35 -0.45 -31.58
CA SER A 171 -6.02 0.23 -32.70
C SER A 171 -5.25 1.46 -33.19
N GLY A 172 -4.47 2.09 -32.32
CA GLY A 172 -3.57 3.20 -32.67
C GLY A 172 -2.52 2.85 -33.73
N ILE A 173 -2.22 1.56 -33.92
CA ILE A 173 -1.26 1.09 -34.94
C ILE A 173 -1.88 1.07 -36.36
N LEU A 174 -3.20 0.95 -36.48
CA LEU A 174 -3.88 0.71 -37.76
C LEU A 174 -3.60 1.78 -38.81
N PRO A 175 -3.70 3.10 -38.53
CA PRO A 175 -3.49 4.11 -39.58
C PRO A 175 -2.10 4.01 -40.21
N ALA A 176 -1.06 3.83 -39.39
CA ALA A 176 0.31 3.69 -39.84
C ALA A 176 0.54 2.36 -40.60
N ALA A 177 -0.02 1.25 -40.10
CA ALA A 177 0.10 -0.06 -40.73
C ALA A 177 -0.61 -0.12 -42.10
N LEU A 178 -1.80 0.46 -42.22
CA LEU A 178 -2.56 0.52 -43.48
C LEU A 178 -1.83 1.40 -44.51
N ALA A 179 -1.41 2.61 -44.12
CA ALA A 179 -0.66 3.50 -44.99
C ALA A 179 0.64 2.85 -45.49
N TYR A 180 1.40 2.23 -44.58
CA TYR A 180 2.64 1.52 -44.92
C TYR A 180 2.39 0.31 -45.83
N GLY A 181 1.37 -0.51 -45.53
CA GLY A 181 1.03 -1.69 -46.33
C GLY A 181 0.65 -1.32 -47.76
N VAL A 182 -0.22 -0.33 -47.94
CA VAL A 182 -0.64 0.16 -49.26
C VAL A 182 0.53 0.81 -50.01
N TYR A 183 1.38 1.58 -49.32
CA TYR A 183 2.55 2.21 -49.91
C TYR A 183 3.56 1.18 -50.44
N LYS A 184 3.80 0.09 -49.69
CA LYS A 184 4.78 -0.94 -50.05
C LYS A 184 4.26 -1.92 -51.08
N ASN A 185 3.00 -2.33 -50.97
CA ASN A 185 2.41 -3.29 -51.88
C ASN A 185 0.90 -3.05 -52.02
N ARG A 186 0.48 -2.49 -53.15
CA ARG A 186 -0.94 -2.24 -53.44
C ARG A 186 -1.79 -3.51 -53.54
N ASP A 187 -1.17 -4.69 -53.66
CA ASP A 187 -1.89 -5.96 -53.66
C ASP A 187 -2.70 -6.20 -52.38
N VAL A 188 -2.36 -5.54 -51.27
CA VAL A 188 -3.17 -5.60 -50.04
C VAL A 188 -4.62 -5.15 -50.26
N LEU A 189 -4.87 -4.33 -51.29
CA LEU A 189 -6.20 -3.86 -51.67
C LEU A 189 -6.97 -4.85 -52.55
N LYS A 190 -6.35 -5.94 -53.01
CA LYS A 190 -7.06 -7.00 -53.75
C LYS A 190 -8.20 -7.52 -52.88
N PRO A 191 -9.44 -7.68 -53.41
CA PRO A 191 -10.61 -8.03 -52.61
C PRO A 191 -10.39 -9.26 -51.73
N LYS A 192 -9.78 -10.33 -52.25
CA LYS A 192 -9.49 -11.54 -51.47
C LYS A 192 -8.59 -11.27 -50.26
N ILE A 193 -7.55 -10.44 -50.42
CA ILE A 193 -6.60 -10.14 -49.35
C ILE A 193 -7.27 -9.23 -48.31
N ALA A 194 -7.91 -8.17 -48.76
CA ALA A 194 -8.63 -7.23 -47.92
C ALA A 194 -9.76 -7.90 -47.12
N LEU A 195 -10.59 -8.75 -47.76
CA LEU A 195 -11.66 -9.49 -47.10
C LEU A 195 -11.13 -10.50 -46.08
N THR A 196 -10.03 -11.19 -46.37
CA THR A 196 -9.41 -12.12 -45.40
C THR A 196 -8.83 -11.35 -44.21
N ALA A 197 -8.15 -10.22 -44.44
CA ALA A 197 -7.66 -9.36 -43.37
C ALA A 197 -8.81 -8.78 -42.53
N ALA A 198 -9.89 -8.34 -43.17
CA ALA A 198 -11.09 -7.85 -42.51
C ALA A 198 -11.77 -8.96 -41.69
N ALA A 199 -11.87 -10.18 -42.21
CA ALA A 199 -12.42 -11.32 -41.47
C ALA A 199 -11.61 -11.62 -40.20
N ILE A 200 -10.28 -11.57 -40.28
CA ILE A 200 -9.41 -11.69 -39.09
C ILE A 200 -9.65 -10.52 -38.12
N GLY A 201 -9.82 -9.29 -38.63
CA GLY A 201 -10.16 -8.13 -37.82
C GLY A 201 -11.52 -8.25 -37.11
N VAL A 202 -12.53 -8.82 -37.79
CA VAL A 202 -13.84 -9.12 -37.21
C VAL A 202 -13.73 -10.15 -36.09
N MET A 203 -12.86 -11.16 -36.20
CA MET A 203 -12.55 -12.06 -35.08
C MET A 203 -11.98 -11.30 -33.87
N GLY A 204 -11.32 -10.16 -34.08
CA GLY A 204 -10.95 -9.20 -33.03
C GLY A 204 -12.15 -8.72 -32.23
N VAL A 205 -13.16 -8.20 -32.93
CA VAL A 205 -14.39 -7.67 -32.34
C VAL A 205 -15.24 -8.78 -31.71
N LEU A 206 -15.33 -9.95 -32.37
CA LEU A 206 -16.13 -11.09 -31.89
C LEU A 206 -15.66 -11.63 -30.54
N GLN A 207 -14.41 -11.39 -30.14
CA GLN A 207 -13.94 -11.75 -28.79
C GLN A 207 -14.76 -11.09 -27.68
N TYR A 208 -15.37 -9.93 -27.93
CA TYR A 208 -16.20 -9.25 -26.95
C TYR A 208 -17.57 -9.92 -26.74
N ALA A 209 -17.96 -10.86 -27.60
CA ALA A 209 -19.09 -11.75 -27.33
C ALA A 209 -18.86 -12.55 -26.03
N PHE A 210 -17.59 -12.78 -25.64
CA PHE A 210 -17.24 -13.35 -24.33
C PHE A 210 -17.94 -12.62 -23.18
N ILE A 211 -17.99 -11.29 -23.19
CA ILE A 211 -18.59 -10.51 -22.11
C ILE A 211 -20.09 -10.78 -22.02
N ALA A 212 -20.78 -10.77 -23.16
CA ALA A 212 -22.20 -11.08 -23.22
C ALA A 212 -22.49 -12.52 -22.78
N ILE A 213 -21.73 -13.49 -23.30
CA ILE A 213 -21.87 -14.91 -22.96
C ILE A 213 -21.67 -15.13 -21.45
N ARG A 214 -20.60 -14.57 -20.87
CA ARG A 214 -20.30 -14.74 -19.43
C ARG A 214 -21.29 -14.01 -18.54
N THR A 215 -21.83 -12.87 -18.99
CA THR A 215 -22.93 -12.17 -18.30
C THR A 215 -24.19 -13.02 -18.26
N LEU A 216 -24.61 -13.57 -19.41
CA LEU A 216 -25.80 -14.42 -19.52
C LEU A 216 -25.65 -15.75 -18.77
N GLN A 217 -24.44 -16.27 -18.66
CA GLN A 217 -24.13 -17.48 -17.88
C GLN A 217 -24.04 -17.24 -16.36
N GLY A 218 -24.07 -15.98 -15.89
CA GLY A 218 -23.88 -15.68 -14.48
C GLY A 218 -22.50 -16.08 -13.97
N ALA A 219 -21.44 -15.73 -14.72
CA ALA A 219 -20.07 -16.05 -14.29
C ALA A 219 -19.79 -15.55 -12.86
N PRO A 220 -18.94 -16.25 -12.08
CA PRO A 220 -18.73 -15.92 -10.65
C PRO A 220 -18.23 -14.50 -10.39
N TYR A 221 -17.58 -13.88 -11.38
CA TYR A 221 -17.08 -12.52 -11.30
C TYR A 221 -17.38 -11.73 -12.57
N LEU A 222 -18.15 -10.65 -12.41
CA LEU A 222 -18.60 -9.78 -13.50
C LEU A 222 -18.51 -8.30 -13.13
N GLU A 223 -17.42 -7.64 -13.52
CA GLU A 223 -17.31 -6.17 -13.47
C GLU A 223 -17.97 -5.53 -14.70
N ALA A 224 -17.49 -5.84 -15.91
CA ALA A 224 -18.17 -5.44 -17.14
C ALA A 224 -19.32 -6.41 -17.46
N ARG A 225 -20.50 -5.86 -17.78
CA ARG A 225 -21.71 -6.65 -18.08
C ARG A 225 -22.33 -6.18 -19.37
N ALA A 226 -22.80 -7.14 -20.17
CA ALA A 226 -23.57 -6.85 -21.38
C ALA A 226 -24.62 -7.93 -21.61
N THR A 227 -25.87 -7.54 -21.83
CA THR A 227 -26.96 -8.45 -22.21
C THR A 227 -27.47 -8.19 -23.63
N THR A 228 -26.97 -7.14 -24.29
CA THR A 228 -27.34 -6.73 -25.64
C THR A 228 -26.12 -6.39 -26.46
N MET A 229 -26.26 -6.35 -27.79
CA MET A 229 -25.18 -5.93 -28.71
C MET A 229 -24.73 -4.48 -28.45
N MET A 230 -25.67 -3.59 -28.11
CA MET A 230 -25.33 -2.22 -27.72
C MET A 230 -24.52 -2.20 -26.42
N GLY A 231 -24.89 -3.02 -25.43
CA GLY A 231 -24.12 -3.15 -24.20
C GLY A 231 -22.68 -3.64 -24.45
N VAL A 232 -22.48 -4.58 -25.39
CA VAL A 232 -21.13 -5.00 -25.80
C VAL A 232 -20.34 -3.84 -26.40
N PHE A 233 -20.99 -3.04 -27.26
CA PHE A 233 -20.37 -1.85 -27.84
C PHE A 233 -20.01 -0.80 -26.76
N ASP A 234 -20.93 -0.53 -25.83
CA ASP A 234 -20.72 0.38 -24.71
C ASP A 234 -19.53 -0.06 -23.84
N VAL A 235 -19.33 -1.37 -23.63
CA VAL A 235 -18.15 -1.92 -22.93
C VAL A 235 -16.87 -1.72 -23.76
N ILE A 236 -16.90 -1.94 -25.08
CA ILE A 236 -15.72 -1.73 -25.96
C ILE A 236 -15.23 -0.28 -25.88
N ILE A 237 -16.15 0.68 -25.97
CA ILE A 237 -15.81 2.12 -25.87
C ILE A 237 -15.68 2.59 -24.42
N ALA A 238 -15.94 1.70 -23.46
CA ALA A 238 -15.85 1.93 -22.03
C ALA A 238 -16.70 3.11 -21.53
N ARG A 239 -17.95 3.12 -21.97
CA ARG A 239 -18.94 4.17 -21.67
C ARG A 239 -19.30 4.24 -20.18
N ASP A 240 -19.31 3.11 -19.49
CA ASP A 240 -19.57 3.00 -18.06
C ASP A 240 -18.49 3.66 -17.18
N VAL A 241 -17.29 3.80 -17.72
CA VAL A 241 -16.14 4.48 -17.08
C VAL A 241 -15.70 5.71 -17.87
N SER A 242 -16.63 6.36 -18.60
CA SER A 242 -16.32 7.57 -19.38
C SER A 242 -15.88 8.75 -18.51
N TRP A 243 -16.13 8.71 -17.21
CA TRP A 243 -15.60 9.68 -16.25
C TRP A 243 -14.07 9.56 -16.08
N ALA A 244 -13.49 8.40 -16.40
CA ALA A 244 -12.04 8.14 -16.36
C ALA A 244 -11.42 8.03 -17.78
N ARG A 245 -12.23 8.08 -18.84
CA ARG A 245 -11.79 7.87 -20.24
C ARG A 245 -12.38 8.89 -21.18
N PHE A 246 -11.52 9.57 -21.92
CA PHE A 246 -11.88 10.61 -22.88
C PHE A 246 -12.69 11.76 -22.24
N TYR A 247 -12.51 11.98 -20.92
CA TYR A 247 -13.27 12.94 -20.13
C TYR A 247 -12.69 14.36 -20.17
N GLN A 248 -11.39 14.48 -20.47
CA GLN A 248 -10.70 15.77 -20.49
C GLN A 248 -10.97 16.55 -21.78
N ALA A 249 -11.05 17.88 -21.66
CA ALA A 249 -11.08 18.78 -22.80
C ALA A 249 -9.79 18.68 -23.63
N GLN A 250 -9.89 18.88 -24.96
CA GLN A 250 -8.75 18.77 -25.88
C GLN A 250 -7.59 19.71 -25.51
N SER A 251 -7.90 20.89 -24.96
CA SER A 251 -6.89 21.83 -24.45
C SER A 251 -6.12 21.26 -23.27
N THR A 252 -6.79 20.62 -22.31
CA THR A 252 -6.16 19.95 -21.16
C THR A 252 -5.29 18.78 -21.62
N VAL A 253 -5.79 17.97 -22.55
CA VAL A 253 -5.01 16.86 -23.13
C VAL A 253 -3.72 17.37 -23.76
N ALA A 254 -3.80 18.42 -24.57
CA ALA A 254 -2.63 18.98 -25.24
C ALA A 254 -1.65 19.69 -24.28
N ALA A 255 -2.15 20.40 -23.28
CA ALA A 255 -1.33 21.22 -22.38
C ALA A 255 -0.75 20.46 -21.19
N ILE A 256 -1.41 19.39 -20.73
CA ILE A 256 -1.05 18.67 -19.50
C ILE A 256 -0.73 17.20 -19.81
N GLU A 257 -1.69 16.46 -20.36
CA GLU A 257 -1.58 14.99 -20.49
C GLU A 257 -0.48 14.56 -21.47
N VAL A 258 -0.43 15.17 -22.66
CA VAL A 258 0.60 14.85 -23.66
C VAL A 258 2.01 15.17 -23.14
N PRO A 259 2.29 16.37 -22.59
CA PRO A 259 3.59 16.64 -21.96
C PRO A 259 3.91 15.69 -20.81
N MET A 260 2.93 15.33 -19.97
CA MET A 260 3.11 14.37 -18.88
C MET A 260 3.51 12.99 -19.42
N LEU A 261 2.84 12.48 -20.46
CA LEU A 261 3.17 11.20 -21.07
C LEU A 261 4.54 11.20 -21.75
N LEU A 262 4.87 12.27 -22.49
CA LEU A 262 6.19 12.42 -23.10
C LEU A 262 7.29 12.50 -22.04
N ASN A 263 7.05 13.21 -20.94
CA ASN A 263 7.95 13.25 -19.81
C ASN A 263 8.05 11.87 -19.13
N GLY A 264 6.94 11.14 -18.99
CA GLY A 264 6.90 9.78 -18.48
C GLY A 264 7.77 8.84 -19.32
N ILE A 265 7.66 8.88 -20.64
CA ILE A 265 8.52 8.14 -21.57
C ILE A 265 9.99 8.53 -21.37
N ARG A 266 10.30 9.84 -21.29
CA ARG A 266 11.67 10.34 -21.08
C ARG A 266 12.27 9.90 -19.74
N VAL A 267 11.50 9.96 -18.66
CA VAL A 267 11.94 9.55 -17.32
C VAL A 267 12.21 8.05 -17.28
N ASN A 268 11.34 7.26 -17.91
CA ASN A 268 11.41 5.80 -17.84
C ASN A 268 12.41 5.16 -18.84
N MET A 269 12.59 5.76 -20.02
CA MET A 269 13.59 5.30 -21.01
C MET A 269 14.94 6.00 -20.87
N GLY A 270 14.98 7.17 -20.22
CA GLY A 270 16.13 8.06 -20.17
C GLY A 270 16.16 9.05 -21.35
N THR A 271 16.77 10.22 -21.12
CA THR A 271 16.86 11.28 -22.13
C THR A 271 17.66 10.85 -23.37
N ILE A 272 18.76 10.10 -23.19
CA ILE A 272 19.63 9.70 -24.31
C ILE A 272 18.88 8.81 -25.32
N PRO A 273 18.22 7.70 -24.93
CA PRO A 273 17.45 6.89 -25.87
C PRO A 273 16.35 7.67 -26.62
N ILE A 274 15.70 8.63 -25.96
CA ILE A 274 14.67 9.46 -26.62
C ILE A 274 15.27 10.39 -27.67
N VAL A 275 16.42 11.04 -27.37
CA VAL A 275 17.14 11.84 -28.36
C VAL A 275 17.58 10.98 -29.55
N LEU A 276 18.09 9.77 -29.28
CA LEU A 276 18.48 8.84 -30.34
C LEU A 276 17.29 8.39 -31.19
N ALA A 277 16.14 8.10 -30.57
CA ALA A 277 14.91 7.78 -31.29
C ALA A 277 14.44 8.96 -32.15
N ALA A 278 14.47 10.18 -31.63
CA ALA A 278 14.15 11.39 -32.38
C ALA A 278 15.07 11.59 -33.59
N ILE A 279 16.37 11.33 -33.44
CA ILE A 279 17.33 11.37 -34.56
C ILE A 279 16.95 10.35 -35.63
N ALA A 280 16.62 9.11 -35.23
CA ALA A 280 16.17 8.09 -36.17
C ALA A 280 14.88 8.50 -36.89
N MET A 281 13.92 9.10 -36.18
CA MET A 281 12.67 9.62 -36.74
C MET A 281 12.95 10.72 -37.78
N VAL A 282 13.74 11.74 -37.42
CA VAL A 282 14.06 12.87 -38.31
C VAL A 282 14.81 12.40 -39.56
N ILE A 283 15.83 11.57 -39.40
CA ILE A 283 16.59 11.03 -40.53
C ILE A 283 15.70 10.10 -41.37
N GLY A 284 14.88 9.29 -40.73
CA GLY A 284 13.92 8.42 -41.40
C GLY A 284 12.93 9.21 -42.26
N ILE A 285 12.36 10.31 -41.73
CA ILE A 285 11.47 11.20 -42.48
C ILE A 285 12.22 11.84 -43.67
N ARG A 286 13.42 12.40 -43.43
CA ARG A 286 14.23 13.03 -44.49
C ARG A 286 14.61 12.05 -45.60
N ARG A 287 14.93 10.80 -45.24
CA ARG A 287 15.28 9.73 -46.18
C ARG A 287 14.06 8.98 -46.72
N ARG A 288 12.84 9.38 -46.34
CA ARG A 288 11.59 8.69 -46.67
C ARG A 288 11.66 7.20 -46.36
N ASN A 289 12.24 6.83 -45.22
CA ASN A 289 12.32 5.46 -44.74
C ASN A 289 10.94 5.04 -44.19
N PRO A 290 10.19 4.21 -44.93
CA PRO A 290 8.81 3.91 -44.58
C PRO A 290 8.70 3.01 -43.35
N GLU A 291 9.70 2.17 -43.05
CA GLU A 291 9.72 1.35 -41.83
C GLU A 291 9.83 2.23 -40.58
N VAL A 292 10.65 3.28 -40.62
CA VAL A 292 10.73 4.26 -39.52
C VAL A 292 9.42 5.02 -39.37
N MET A 293 8.79 5.43 -40.47
CA MET A 293 7.50 6.12 -40.45
C MET A 293 6.38 5.23 -39.88
N LEU A 294 6.38 3.92 -40.21
CA LEU A 294 5.45 2.95 -39.63
C LEU A 294 5.59 2.89 -38.11
N ILE A 295 6.81 2.68 -37.60
CA ILE A 295 7.05 2.54 -36.16
C ILE A 295 6.72 3.84 -35.42
N THR A 296 7.11 4.98 -36.00
CA THR A 296 6.81 6.31 -35.44
C THR A 296 5.31 6.57 -35.39
N GLY A 297 4.60 6.28 -36.49
CA GLY A 297 3.15 6.44 -36.58
C GLY A 297 2.38 5.50 -35.66
N ALA A 298 2.85 4.25 -35.52
CA ALA A 298 2.30 3.27 -34.58
C ALA A 298 2.44 3.76 -33.12
N ALA A 299 3.62 4.30 -32.77
CA ALA A 299 3.90 4.81 -31.43
C ALA A 299 3.05 6.04 -31.13
N ALA A 300 2.97 6.98 -32.09
CA ALA A 300 2.16 8.18 -31.97
C ALA A 300 0.66 7.87 -31.88
N GLY A 301 0.15 6.94 -32.70
CA GLY A 301 -1.26 6.55 -32.64
C GLY A 301 -1.62 5.84 -31.34
N THR A 302 -0.73 4.97 -30.83
CA THR A 302 -0.92 4.33 -29.51
C THR A 302 -0.92 5.40 -28.41
N LEU A 303 0.00 6.37 -28.46
CA LEU A 303 0.09 7.47 -27.49
C LEU A 303 -1.16 8.38 -27.53
N ALA A 304 -1.70 8.65 -28.72
CA ALA A 304 -2.90 9.45 -28.88
C ALA A 304 -4.13 8.81 -28.21
N PHE A 305 -4.24 7.48 -28.24
CA PHE A 305 -5.27 6.76 -27.47
C PHE A 305 -5.07 6.89 -25.95
N ILE A 306 -3.83 6.93 -25.48
CA ILE A 306 -3.48 6.98 -24.05
C ILE A 306 -3.64 8.41 -23.48
N ALA A 307 -3.46 9.43 -24.30
CA ALA A 307 -3.45 10.85 -23.90
C ALA A 307 -4.70 11.35 -23.16
N ASN A 308 -5.80 10.60 -23.17
CA ASN A 308 -7.01 10.94 -22.44
C ASN A 308 -7.55 9.72 -21.65
N LEU A 309 -6.64 8.90 -21.11
CA LEU A 309 -6.95 7.82 -20.18
C LEU A 309 -6.42 8.18 -18.79
N TRP A 310 -7.29 8.11 -17.78
CA TRP A 310 -6.87 8.18 -16.38
C TRP A 310 -6.45 6.78 -15.89
N GLY A 311 -5.36 6.68 -15.11
CA GLY A 311 -4.89 5.43 -14.50
C GLY A 311 -3.36 5.24 -14.57
N ASP A 312 -2.90 3.98 -14.54
CA ASP A 312 -1.49 3.59 -14.56
C ASP A 312 -0.76 4.02 -15.85
N VAL A 313 -0.18 5.22 -15.80
CA VAL A 313 0.64 5.80 -16.87
C VAL A 313 1.80 4.88 -17.27
N VAL A 314 2.45 4.21 -16.31
CA VAL A 314 3.63 3.36 -16.56
C VAL A 314 3.21 2.12 -17.34
N GLY A 315 2.09 1.51 -16.95
CA GLY A 315 1.40 0.47 -17.71
C GLY A 315 1.12 0.90 -19.15
N PHE A 316 0.40 2.00 -19.32
CA PHE A 316 -0.04 2.45 -20.64
C PHE A 316 1.10 2.77 -21.62
N ILE A 317 2.22 3.35 -21.17
CA ILE A 317 3.34 3.68 -22.06
C ILE A 317 4.19 2.45 -22.45
N THR A 318 4.02 1.29 -21.80
CA THR A 318 4.86 0.11 -22.04
C THR A 318 4.86 -0.38 -23.50
N PRO A 319 3.70 -0.51 -24.20
CA PRO A 319 3.68 -0.82 -25.63
C PRO A 319 4.36 0.24 -26.50
N VAL A 320 4.31 1.52 -26.12
CA VAL A 320 4.97 2.62 -26.82
C VAL A 320 6.49 2.51 -26.67
N CYS A 321 6.99 2.26 -25.45
CA CYS A 321 8.41 2.06 -25.19
C CYS A 321 8.99 0.92 -26.04
N VAL A 322 8.28 -0.21 -26.18
CA VAL A 322 8.68 -1.35 -27.01
C VAL A 322 8.83 -0.96 -28.49
N GLN A 323 8.01 -0.03 -28.99
CA GLN A 323 8.11 0.47 -30.37
C GLN A 323 9.26 1.48 -30.54
N VAL A 324 9.56 2.28 -29.51
CA VAL A 324 10.58 3.35 -29.57
C VAL A 324 12.02 2.80 -29.44
N TRP A 325 12.25 1.72 -28.67
CA TRP A 325 13.60 1.15 -28.48
C TRP A 325 14.32 0.75 -29.79
N PRO A 326 13.68 0.11 -30.79
CA PRO A 326 14.27 -0.12 -32.10
C PRO A 326 14.74 1.16 -32.81
N LEU A 327 13.99 2.27 -32.65
CA LEU A 327 14.35 3.57 -33.22
C LEU A 327 15.58 4.17 -32.50
N ALA A 328 15.66 4.05 -31.17
CA ALA A 328 16.84 4.49 -30.43
C ALA A 328 18.11 3.75 -30.90
N ALA A 329 18.01 2.44 -31.13
CA ALA A 329 19.12 1.63 -31.64
C ALA A 329 19.55 2.05 -33.07
N LEU A 330 18.56 2.35 -33.93
CA LEU A 330 18.80 2.85 -35.28
C LEU A 330 19.43 4.25 -35.27
N GLY A 331 18.99 5.14 -34.38
CA GLY A 331 19.54 6.48 -34.21
C GLY A 331 21.01 6.43 -33.79
N LEU A 332 21.34 5.59 -32.80
CA LEU A 332 22.71 5.37 -32.37
C LEU A 332 23.59 4.82 -33.50
N GLN A 333 23.10 3.81 -34.22
CA GLN A 333 23.82 3.29 -35.38
C GLN A 333 24.08 4.39 -36.42
N THR A 334 23.07 5.21 -36.71
CA THR A 334 23.15 6.25 -37.74
C THR A 334 24.19 7.31 -37.37
N LEU A 335 24.18 7.78 -36.11
CA LEU A 335 25.21 8.68 -35.58
C LEU A 335 26.62 8.11 -35.69
N VAL A 336 26.81 6.82 -35.35
CA VAL A 336 28.13 6.20 -35.40
C VAL A 336 28.65 6.05 -36.82
N VAL A 337 27.76 5.72 -37.77
CA VAL A 337 28.13 5.56 -39.18
C VAL A 337 28.47 6.92 -39.80
N GLU A 338 27.61 7.92 -39.62
CA GLU A 338 27.75 9.24 -40.25
C GLU A 338 28.78 10.14 -39.55
N GLY A 339 28.90 10.04 -38.24
CA GLY A 339 29.71 10.96 -37.43
C GLY A 339 31.19 10.61 -37.28
N GLY A 340 31.76 9.69 -38.07
CA GLY A 340 33.18 9.35 -37.90
C GLY A 340 34.07 9.62 -39.11
N ARG A 341 35.33 9.87 -38.78
CA ARG A 341 36.37 10.34 -39.70
C ARG A 341 36.57 9.38 -40.88
N ALA A 342 36.73 9.95 -42.07
CA ALA A 342 37.10 9.24 -43.28
C ALA A 342 38.33 8.34 -43.02
N GLY A 343 38.26 7.07 -43.41
CA GLY A 343 39.35 6.10 -43.28
C GLY A 343 39.27 5.08 -42.14
N ARG A 344 38.38 5.24 -41.13
CA ARG A 344 38.16 4.19 -40.10
C ARG A 344 36.92 3.34 -40.40
N PRO A 345 37.02 1.99 -40.43
CA PRO A 345 35.89 1.12 -40.74
C PRO A 345 34.78 1.28 -39.70
N ALA A 346 33.56 1.55 -40.17
CA ALA A 346 32.38 1.76 -39.31
C ALA A 346 32.11 0.57 -38.38
N GLY A 347 32.46 -0.65 -38.79
CA GLY A 347 32.26 -1.87 -37.99
C GLY A 347 32.98 -1.87 -36.63
N ARG A 348 34.23 -1.38 -36.56
CA ARG A 348 34.96 -1.29 -35.27
C ARG A 348 34.31 -0.27 -34.33
N ARG A 349 33.87 0.88 -34.87
CA ARG A 349 33.16 1.92 -34.10
C ARG A 349 31.82 1.41 -33.57
N LEU A 350 31.03 0.74 -34.42
CA LEU A 350 29.74 0.16 -34.02
C LEU A 350 29.91 -0.93 -32.95
N THR A 351 30.98 -1.71 -33.01
CA THR A 351 31.29 -2.70 -31.98
C THR A 351 31.63 -2.02 -30.65
N ALA A 352 32.52 -1.03 -30.66
CA ALA A 352 32.89 -0.29 -29.45
C ALA A 352 31.68 0.41 -28.80
N VAL A 353 30.84 1.08 -29.60
CA VAL A 353 29.62 1.73 -29.11
C VAL A 353 28.59 0.71 -28.64
N GLY A 354 28.47 -0.43 -29.32
CA GLY A 354 27.59 -1.50 -28.87
C GLY A 354 28.02 -2.11 -27.53
N LEU A 355 29.32 -2.27 -27.29
CA LEU A 355 29.85 -2.71 -26.00
C LEU A 355 29.58 -1.67 -24.90
N LEU A 356 29.72 -0.37 -25.21
CA LEU A 356 29.36 0.70 -24.28
C LEU A 356 27.85 0.71 -23.99
N ALA A 357 27.02 0.50 -25.01
CA ALA A 357 25.56 0.47 -24.85
C ALA A 357 25.08 -0.70 -23.96
N ILE A 358 25.84 -1.79 -23.85
CA ILE A 358 25.57 -2.89 -22.91
C ILE A 358 25.71 -2.45 -21.44
N MET A 359 26.40 -1.35 -21.15
CA MET A 359 26.46 -0.81 -19.79
C MET A 359 25.12 -0.23 -19.32
N VAL A 360 24.23 0.19 -20.24
CA VAL A 360 22.91 0.75 -19.90
C VAL A 360 22.05 -0.25 -19.11
N PRO A 361 21.89 -1.53 -19.54
CA PRO A 361 21.23 -2.54 -18.71
C PRO A 361 21.81 -2.68 -17.31
N VAL A 362 23.14 -2.63 -17.16
CA VAL A 362 23.80 -2.76 -15.85
C VAL A 362 23.49 -1.57 -14.95
N THR A 363 23.51 -0.35 -15.50
CA THR A 363 23.16 0.86 -14.74
C THR A 363 21.68 0.88 -14.36
N ASN A 364 20.80 0.44 -15.27
CA ASN A 364 19.37 0.34 -15.03
C ASN A 364 19.07 -0.66 -13.90
N VAL A 365 19.67 -1.84 -13.92
CA VAL A 365 19.49 -2.82 -12.82
C VAL A 365 19.86 -2.20 -11.49
N ARG A 366 20.97 -1.46 -11.40
CA ARG A 366 21.37 -0.82 -10.13
C ARG A 366 20.41 0.29 -9.68
N SER A 367 19.95 1.14 -10.60
CA SER A 367 19.10 2.29 -10.25
C SER A 367 17.64 1.92 -10.02
N ILE A 368 17.13 0.89 -10.70
CA ILE A 368 15.70 0.52 -10.71
C ILE A 368 15.41 -0.64 -9.76
N ASN A 369 16.40 -1.49 -9.41
CA ASN A 369 16.18 -2.62 -8.51
C ASN A 369 15.53 -2.26 -7.16
N PRO A 370 15.78 -1.11 -6.50
CA PRO A 370 15.06 -0.74 -5.29
C PRO A 370 13.54 -0.65 -5.49
N SER A 371 13.09 0.00 -6.57
CA SER A 371 11.67 0.10 -6.91
C SER A 371 11.05 -1.26 -7.26
N ILE A 372 11.81 -2.12 -7.94
CA ILE A 372 11.38 -3.48 -8.28
C ILE A 372 11.32 -4.39 -7.05
N ALA A 373 12.28 -4.26 -6.12
CA ALA A 373 12.30 -5.03 -4.89
C ALA A 373 11.05 -4.78 -4.05
N ALA A 374 10.55 -3.55 -4.01
CA ALA A 374 9.29 -3.22 -3.34
C ALA A 374 8.10 -4.00 -3.93
N LEU A 375 7.99 -4.12 -5.25
CA LEU A 375 6.91 -4.85 -5.94
C LEU A 375 6.94 -6.36 -5.66
N ARG A 376 8.11 -6.92 -5.33
CA ARG A 376 8.29 -8.34 -5.01
C ARG A 376 7.86 -8.70 -3.60
N THR A 377 7.66 -7.72 -2.72
CA THR A 377 7.20 -7.98 -1.36
C THR A 377 5.76 -8.53 -1.40
N PRO A 378 5.44 -9.56 -0.60
CA PRO A 378 4.10 -10.16 -0.58
C PRO A 378 2.99 -9.18 -0.17
N GLY A 379 3.34 -8.09 0.53
CA GLY A 379 2.39 -7.09 1.00
C GLY A 379 1.36 -7.72 1.94
N GLU A 380 0.09 -7.44 1.66
CA GLU A 380 -1.07 -7.87 2.47
C GLU A 380 -1.54 -9.31 2.17
N GLY A 381 -1.05 -9.92 1.08
CA GLY A 381 -1.48 -11.26 0.65
C GLY A 381 -1.40 -12.34 1.74
N PRO A 382 -0.26 -12.47 2.46
CA PRO A 382 -0.12 -13.45 3.54
C PRO A 382 -1.10 -13.22 4.71
N GLY A 383 -1.32 -11.97 5.11
CA GLY A 383 -2.25 -11.63 6.20
C GLY A 383 -3.69 -11.97 5.84
N ILE A 384 -4.12 -11.63 4.61
CA ILE A 384 -5.45 -11.98 4.10
C ILE A 384 -5.63 -13.50 3.97
N ARG A 385 -4.62 -14.23 3.47
CA ARG A 385 -4.66 -15.69 3.35
C ARG A 385 -4.86 -16.35 4.71
N ALA A 386 -4.11 -15.88 5.70
CA ALA A 386 -4.17 -16.43 7.05
C ALA A 386 -5.48 -16.07 7.77
N LEU A 387 -6.03 -14.87 7.56
CA LEU A 387 -7.38 -14.53 8.01
C LEU A 387 -8.39 -15.51 7.39
N TYR A 388 -8.40 -15.63 6.06
CA TYR A 388 -9.32 -16.52 5.36
C TYR A 388 -9.25 -17.96 5.87
N ALA A 389 -8.06 -18.51 6.09
CA ALA A 389 -7.88 -19.86 6.61
C ALA A 389 -8.46 -20.07 8.03
N SER A 390 -8.71 -18.99 8.77
CA SER A 390 -9.28 -19.02 10.12
C SER A 390 -10.77 -18.65 10.18
N LEU A 391 -11.37 -18.24 9.06
CA LEU A 391 -12.75 -17.77 9.04
C LEU A 391 -13.75 -18.91 9.28
N PRO A 392 -14.79 -18.68 10.10
CA PRO A 392 -15.95 -19.57 10.16
C PRO A 392 -16.68 -19.64 8.82
N THR A 393 -17.40 -20.74 8.56
CA THR A 393 -18.22 -20.92 7.35
C THR A 393 -19.41 -19.93 7.25
N LYS A 394 -19.83 -19.35 8.37
CA LYS A 394 -20.85 -18.29 8.43
C LYS A 394 -20.18 -16.97 8.79
N SER A 395 -19.40 -16.44 7.86
CA SER A 395 -18.68 -15.19 8.07
C SER A 395 -18.92 -14.19 6.95
N ALA A 396 -18.63 -12.93 7.25
CA ALA A 396 -18.63 -11.84 6.28
C ALA A 396 -17.39 -10.97 6.46
N ILE A 397 -16.91 -10.35 5.40
CA ILE A 397 -15.77 -9.44 5.42
C ILE A 397 -16.20 -8.10 4.84
N VAL A 398 -15.98 -7.02 5.59
CA VAL A 398 -16.15 -5.66 5.09
C VAL A 398 -14.96 -5.28 4.21
N ALA A 399 -15.23 -5.07 2.92
CA ALA A 399 -14.26 -4.53 1.99
C ALA A 399 -14.16 -3.01 2.15
N GLU A 400 -13.12 -2.53 2.83
CA GLU A 400 -12.96 -1.09 3.09
C GLU A 400 -12.55 -0.28 1.85
N ASN A 401 -11.89 -0.93 0.88
CA ASN A 401 -11.41 -0.30 -0.34
C ASN A 401 -11.34 -1.32 -1.49
N TYR A 402 -11.15 -0.80 -2.70
CA TYR A 402 -11.08 -1.59 -3.93
C TYR A 402 -9.97 -2.66 -3.88
N TRP A 403 -8.78 -2.29 -3.41
CA TRP A 403 -7.60 -3.16 -3.37
C TRP A 403 -7.82 -4.41 -2.50
N LEU A 404 -8.27 -4.21 -1.25
CA LEU A 404 -8.57 -5.31 -0.33
C LEU A 404 -9.72 -6.17 -0.85
N ALA A 405 -10.73 -5.56 -1.49
CA ALA A 405 -11.79 -6.33 -2.14
C ALA A 405 -11.23 -7.27 -3.22
N ARG A 406 -10.24 -6.83 -4.01
CA ARG A 406 -9.62 -7.70 -5.04
C ARG A 406 -8.76 -8.81 -4.42
N LEU A 407 -8.08 -8.56 -3.29
CA LEU A 407 -7.37 -9.61 -2.54
C LEU A 407 -8.31 -10.65 -1.95
N VAL A 408 -9.45 -10.23 -1.39
CA VAL A 408 -10.50 -11.12 -0.89
C VAL A 408 -11.08 -11.97 -2.04
N ASN A 409 -11.37 -11.36 -3.19
CA ASN A 409 -11.84 -12.10 -4.37
C ASN A 409 -10.80 -13.11 -4.86
N TYR A 410 -9.50 -12.77 -4.81
CA TYR A 410 -8.46 -13.75 -5.14
C TYR A 410 -8.53 -14.97 -4.23
N MET A 411 -8.70 -14.80 -2.92
CA MET A 411 -8.81 -15.94 -2.00
C MET A 411 -10.00 -16.83 -2.35
N HIS A 412 -11.15 -16.23 -2.61
CA HIS A 412 -12.36 -16.95 -2.98
C HIS A 412 -12.22 -17.72 -4.31
N PHE A 413 -11.58 -17.13 -5.32
CA PHE A 413 -11.55 -17.71 -6.67
C PHE A 413 -10.28 -18.53 -6.99
N SER A 414 -9.21 -18.37 -6.22
CA SER A 414 -7.94 -19.09 -6.48
C SER A 414 -8.04 -20.59 -6.21
N GLY A 415 -8.89 -20.98 -5.25
CA GLY A 415 -8.95 -22.34 -4.73
C GLY A 415 -7.72 -22.72 -3.89
N GLU A 416 -6.96 -21.75 -3.38
CA GLU A 416 -5.79 -21.99 -2.52
C GLU A 416 -6.17 -22.41 -1.09
N ILE A 417 -7.42 -22.21 -0.69
CA ILE A 417 -7.92 -22.46 0.65
C ILE A 417 -9.02 -23.53 0.57
N ALA A 418 -8.85 -24.61 1.32
CA ALA A 418 -9.77 -25.75 1.32
C ALA A 418 -9.98 -26.29 2.76
N PRO A 419 -11.24 -26.46 3.21
CA PRO A 419 -12.48 -26.02 2.56
C PRO A 419 -12.55 -24.48 2.44
N ASP A 420 -13.12 -23.97 1.35
CA ASP A 420 -13.32 -22.52 1.18
C ASP A 420 -14.38 -22.04 2.17
N PRO A 421 -14.07 -21.10 3.09
CA PRO A 421 -15.06 -20.54 4.01
C PRO A 421 -16.13 -19.70 3.29
N ASN A 422 -15.86 -19.24 2.07
CA ASN A 422 -16.75 -18.42 1.23
C ASN A 422 -17.48 -17.29 2.00
N PRO A 423 -16.73 -16.36 2.63
CA PRO A 423 -17.33 -15.28 3.39
C PRO A 423 -18.09 -14.32 2.48
N ARG A 424 -19.22 -13.80 2.96
CA ARG A 424 -19.94 -12.74 2.24
C ARG A 424 -19.11 -11.46 2.26
N VAL A 425 -18.79 -10.93 1.08
CA VAL A 425 -18.12 -9.62 0.96
C VAL A 425 -19.17 -8.52 1.12
N LEU A 426 -18.96 -7.63 2.07
CA LEU A 426 -19.85 -6.50 2.36
C LEU A 426 -19.20 -5.20 1.90
N ASP A 427 -20.00 -4.27 1.41
CA ASP A 427 -19.56 -2.90 1.27
C ASP A 427 -19.33 -2.30 2.67
N ASN A 428 -18.51 -1.27 2.75
CA ASN A 428 -18.34 -0.48 3.97
C ASN A 428 -19.60 0.38 4.20
N ASP A 429 -20.72 -0.26 4.54
CA ASP A 429 -22.01 0.36 4.78
C ASP A 429 -22.65 -0.23 6.05
N ALA A 430 -23.25 0.63 6.87
CA ALA A 430 -23.81 0.21 8.14
C ALA A 430 -25.02 -0.72 7.97
N ASN A 431 -25.86 -0.50 6.96
CA ASN A 431 -27.05 -1.32 6.74
C ASN A 431 -26.68 -2.71 6.21
N ASP A 432 -25.67 -2.80 5.36
CA ASP A 432 -25.14 -4.09 4.90
C ASP A 432 -24.58 -4.91 6.06
N VAL A 433 -23.85 -4.26 6.97
CA VAL A 433 -23.35 -4.90 8.20
C VAL A 433 -24.50 -5.37 9.11
N ARG A 434 -25.53 -4.55 9.35
CA ARG A 434 -26.71 -4.98 10.14
C ARG A 434 -27.45 -6.15 9.49
N THR A 435 -27.58 -6.12 8.16
CA THR A 435 -28.21 -7.21 7.40
C THR A 435 -27.43 -8.51 7.55
N ALA A 436 -26.10 -8.46 7.42
CA ALA A 436 -25.24 -9.62 7.62
C ALA A 436 -25.33 -10.20 9.04
N LEU A 437 -25.44 -9.35 10.07
CA LEU A 437 -25.68 -9.77 11.45
C LEU A 437 -27.05 -10.44 11.62
N ALA A 438 -28.10 -9.86 11.03
CA ALA A 438 -29.45 -10.44 11.06
C ALA A 438 -29.49 -11.83 10.38
N ASP A 439 -28.67 -12.03 9.34
CA ASP A 439 -28.47 -13.32 8.67
C ASP A 439 -27.62 -14.32 9.49
N GLY A 440 -27.12 -13.91 10.67
CA GLY A 440 -26.34 -14.74 11.58
C GLY A 440 -24.88 -14.95 11.16
N LEU A 441 -24.29 -14.00 10.42
CA LEU A 441 -22.89 -14.04 9.99
C LEU A 441 -21.97 -13.37 11.02
N GLU A 442 -20.79 -13.97 11.26
CA GLU A 442 -19.71 -13.30 12.01
C GLU A 442 -18.99 -12.31 11.09
N VAL A 443 -19.10 -11.02 11.41
CA VAL A 443 -18.58 -9.94 10.54
C VAL A 443 -17.17 -9.55 10.95
N TYR A 444 -16.26 -9.61 9.99
CA TYR A 444 -14.89 -9.15 10.09
C TYR A 444 -14.68 -7.86 9.30
N ALA A 445 -13.81 -6.99 9.78
CA ALA A 445 -13.45 -5.74 9.12
C ALA A 445 -11.95 -5.45 9.32
N PHE A 446 -11.41 -4.56 8.50
CA PHE A 446 -10.05 -4.04 8.65
C PHE A 446 -10.07 -2.65 9.27
N GLU A 447 -8.91 -2.21 9.75
CA GLU A 447 -8.74 -0.97 10.52
C GLU A 447 -9.45 0.24 9.89
N GLY A 448 -9.29 0.44 8.58
CA GLY A 448 -9.91 1.56 7.85
C GLY A 448 -11.44 1.55 7.88
N ALA A 449 -12.09 0.39 7.77
CA ALA A 449 -13.54 0.27 7.95
C ALA A 449 -13.98 0.46 9.40
N THR A 450 -13.22 -0.08 10.37
CA THR A 450 -13.63 -0.04 11.79
C THR A 450 -13.80 1.37 12.34
N HIS A 451 -13.00 2.34 11.90
CA HIS A 451 -13.11 3.73 12.37
C HIS A 451 -14.49 4.32 12.09
N TRP A 452 -14.97 4.21 10.85
CA TRP A 452 -16.27 4.74 10.47
C TRP A 452 -17.42 3.91 11.03
N LEU A 453 -17.35 2.57 10.93
CA LEU A 453 -18.39 1.69 11.44
C LEU A 453 -18.56 1.80 12.96
N SER A 454 -17.48 2.03 13.71
CA SER A 454 -17.59 2.26 15.16
C SER A 454 -18.41 3.51 15.49
N ALA A 455 -18.33 4.55 14.65
CA ALA A 455 -19.15 5.74 14.78
C ALA A 455 -20.59 5.57 14.24
N GLN A 456 -20.89 4.41 13.64
CA GLN A 456 -22.25 3.98 13.29
C GLN A 456 -22.87 3.05 14.36
N GLY A 457 -22.16 2.84 15.47
CA GLY A 457 -22.62 2.06 16.63
C GLY A 457 -22.05 0.65 16.72
N PHE A 458 -21.16 0.23 15.82
CA PHE A 458 -20.62 -1.13 15.86
C PHE A 458 -19.42 -1.25 16.83
N ARG A 459 -19.38 -2.32 17.63
CA ARG A 459 -18.25 -2.61 18.52
C ARG A 459 -17.34 -3.67 17.91
N PHE A 460 -16.15 -3.24 17.50
CA PHE A 460 -15.11 -4.14 17.01
C PHE A 460 -14.09 -4.47 18.09
N GLU A 461 -13.68 -5.73 18.14
CA GLU A 461 -12.51 -6.18 18.87
C GLU A 461 -11.43 -6.61 17.89
N ARG A 462 -10.16 -6.41 18.23
CA ARG A 462 -9.06 -6.90 17.41
C ARG A 462 -9.14 -8.43 17.37
N ALA A 463 -9.28 -8.98 16.17
CA ALA A 463 -9.21 -10.42 15.98
C ALA A 463 -7.75 -10.86 16.08
N LYS A 464 -7.52 -12.15 16.35
CA LYS A 464 -6.16 -12.71 16.37
C LYS A 464 -5.55 -12.52 14.98
N ALA A 465 -4.59 -11.59 14.87
CA ALA A 465 -3.89 -11.35 13.64
C ALA A 465 -3.01 -12.56 13.31
N ALA A 466 -2.85 -12.83 12.03
CA ALA A 466 -1.82 -13.72 11.58
C ALA A 466 -0.46 -13.08 11.84
N GLU A 467 0.49 -13.87 12.34
CA GLU A 467 1.83 -13.42 12.61
C GLU A 467 2.81 -14.33 11.88
N GLN A 468 3.84 -13.73 11.29
CA GLN A 468 5.00 -14.52 10.85
C GLN A 468 5.99 -14.64 12.01
N PRO A 469 6.68 -15.80 12.15
CA PRO A 469 7.73 -15.93 13.16
C PRO A 469 8.76 -14.81 13.02
N PHE A 470 9.20 -14.24 14.14
CA PHE A 470 10.18 -13.15 14.11
C PHE A 470 11.48 -13.56 13.38
N GLU A 471 11.93 -14.80 13.56
CA GLU A 471 13.07 -15.38 12.80
C GLU A 471 12.89 -15.26 11.28
N HIS A 472 11.68 -15.54 10.78
CA HIS A 472 11.39 -15.41 9.36
C HIS A 472 11.46 -13.95 8.91
N TRP A 473 10.91 -13.02 9.70
CA TRP A 473 11.03 -11.58 9.42
C TRP A 473 12.49 -11.13 9.36
N VAL A 474 13.32 -11.57 10.31
CA VAL A 474 14.77 -11.27 10.35
C VAL A 474 15.46 -11.77 9.08
N SER A 475 15.14 -12.99 8.63
CA SER A 475 15.74 -13.58 7.41
C SER A 475 15.40 -12.81 6.12
N GLN A 476 14.30 -12.05 6.12
CA GLN A 476 13.88 -11.22 4.98
C GLN A 476 14.57 -9.84 4.96
N GLN A 477 15.22 -9.44 6.04
CA GLN A 477 15.85 -8.13 6.13
C GLN A 477 17.19 -8.11 5.37
N PRO A 478 17.55 -6.98 4.73
CA PRO A 478 18.85 -6.86 4.10
C PRO A 478 19.98 -6.94 5.14
N ALA A 479 21.17 -7.40 4.74
CA ALA A 479 22.38 -7.23 5.54
C ALA A 479 22.52 -5.76 5.98
N GLY A 480 23.21 -5.43 7.06
CA GLY A 480 23.36 -4.07 7.56
C GLY A 480 22.15 -3.50 8.32
N THR A 481 21.02 -4.19 8.35
CA THR A 481 19.93 -3.90 9.30
C THR A 481 20.43 -4.12 10.72
N LEU A 482 20.21 -3.14 11.59
CA LEU A 482 20.53 -3.22 13.02
C LEU A 482 19.30 -3.71 13.78
N ILE A 483 19.45 -4.77 14.56
CA ILE A 483 18.46 -5.29 15.48
C ILE A 483 19.00 -5.13 16.90
N VAL A 484 18.22 -4.51 17.77
CA VAL A 484 18.52 -4.41 19.20
C VAL A 484 17.36 -5.01 19.97
N ALA A 485 17.66 -6.00 20.80
CA ALA A 485 16.67 -6.73 21.58
C ALA A 485 17.12 -6.81 23.04
N VAL A 486 16.17 -6.67 23.97
CA VAL A 486 16.46 -6.63 25.40
C VAL A 486 15.36 -7.40 26.15
N THR A 487 15.73 -8.23 27.12
CA THR A 487 14.79 -9.09 27.84
C THR A 487 15.00 -9.09 29.35
N SER A 488 13.90 -9.10 30.11
CA SER A 488 13.89 -9.23 31.57
C SER A 488 12.91 -10.32 31.97
N GLY A 489 13.36 -11.25 32.82
CA GLY A 489 12.57 -12.36 33.35
C GLY A 489 12.37 -13.52 32.35
N ARG A 490 12.72 -13.34 31.08
CA ARG A 490 12.55 -14.32 30.00
C ARG A 490 13.91 -14.70 29.40
N PRO A 491 14.14 -15.98 29.01
CA PRO A 491 15.31 -16.36 28.23
C PRO A 491 15.37 -15.63 26.88
N LEU A 492 16.55 -15.17 26.47
CA LEU A 492 16.73 -14.60 25.14
C LEU A 492 16.32 -15.61 24.04
N PRO A 493 15.57 -15.18 23.01
CA PRO A 493 15.16 -16.06 21.91
C PRO A 493 16.36 -16.38 21.01
N PHE A 494 17.02 -17.49 21.29
CA PHE A 494 18.22 -17.92 20.56
C PHE A 494 17.93 -18.45 19.16
N GLU A 495 16.67 -18.77 18.85
CA GLU A 495 16.23 -19.17 17.52
C GLU A 495 16.57 -18.11 16.45
N TRP A 496 16.62 -16.83 16.80
CA TRP A 496 16.93 -15.74 15.85
C TRP A 496 18.42 -15.61 15.56
N LEU A 497 19.25 -16.18 16.42
CA LEU A 497 20.69 -16.10 16.29
C LEU A 497 21.24 -17.26 15.45
N PRO A 498 22.29 -17.03 14.64
CA PRO A 498 23.05 -18.08 14.01
C PRO A 498 23.41 -19.20 15.00
N PRO A 499 23.34 -20.49 14.64
CA PRO A 499 23.61 -21.60 15.56
C PRO A 499 24.95 -21.48 16.30
N ALA A 500 25.99 -20.97 15.64
CA ALA A 500 27.33 -20.77 16.21
C ALA A 500 27.40 -19.68 17.30
N SER A 501 26.43 -18.76 17.32
CA SER A 501 26.35 -17.65 18.28
C SER A 501 25.44 -17.93 19.48
N ARG A 502 24.86 -19.13 19.56
CA ARG A 502 23.98 -19.52 20.67
C ARG A 502 24.84 -19.90 21.89
N PRO A 503 24.62 -19.29 23.06
CA PRO A 503 25.41 -19.61 24.26
C PRO A 503 25.14 -21.04 24.75
N ALA A 504 26.17 -21.69 25.29
CA ALA A 504 26.09 -23.06 25.81
C ALA A 504 25.58 -23.16 27.27
N GLY A 505 25.35 -22.03 27.95
CA GLY A 505 25.01 -21.95 29.38
C GLY A 505 23.54 -21.62 29.68
N ARG A 506 23.17 -21.61 30.97
CA ARG A 506 21.82 -21.19 31.41
C ARG A 506 21.61 -19.68 31.14
N PRO A 507 20.44 -19.27 30.61
CA PRO A 507 20.13 -17.86 30.41
C PRO A 507 20.11 -17.10 31.74
N ALA A 508 20.69 -15.91 31.77
CA ALA A 508 20.53 -15.00 32.91
C ALA A 508 19.13 -14.37 32.94
N ASN A 509 18.76 -13.76 34.06
CA ASN A 509 17.46 -13.07 34.22
C ASN A 509 17.32 -11.83 33.33
N TYR A 510 18.44 -11.22 32.93
CA TYR A 510 18.50 -10.02 32.11
C TYR A 510 19.46 -10.23 30.95
N GLY A 511 19.08 -9.79 29.75
CA GLY A 511 19.90 -9.95 28.56
C GLY A 511 19.67 -8.88 27.50
N ALA A 512 20.70 -8.59 26.73
CA ALA A 512 20.64 -7.70 25.58
C ALA A 512 21.39 -8.31 24.37
N ILE A 513 20.83 -8.08 23.19
CA ILE A 513 21.40 -8.45 21.89
C ILE A 513 21.51 -7.20 21.05
N THR A 514 22.68 -6.98 20.47
CA THR A 514 22.90 -6.00 19.39
C THR A 514 23.44 -6.73 18.18
N TRP A 515 22.71 -6.70 17.07
CA TRP A 515 23.09 -7.45 15.88
C TRP A 515 22.96 -6.61 14.61
N VAL A 516 24.06 -6.46 13.88
CA VAL A 516 24.02 -5.94 12.51
C VAL A 516 24.02 -7.13 11.57
N LEU A 517 22.95 -7.30 10.81
CA LEU A 517 22.81 -8.45 9.92
C LEU A 517 24.00 -8.56 8.94
N GLY A 518 24.60 -9.74 8.85
CA GLY A 518 25.86 -9.95 8.10
C GLY A 518 27.13 -9.82 8.94
N SER A 519 27.01 -9.56 10.24
CA SER A 519 28.10 -9.66 11.24
C SER A 519 27.68 -10.55 12.40
N ASP A 520 28.63 -10.91 13.28
CA ASP A 520 28.34 -11.68 14.48
C ASP A 520 27.52 -10.84 15.50
N PRO A 521 26.48 -11.42 16.13
CA PRO A 521 25.69 -10.73 17.14
C PRO A 521 26.51 -10.53 18.43
N ILE A 522 26.34 -9.38 19.07
CA ILE A 522 26.89 -9.09 20.40
C ILE A 522 25.81 -9.42 21.43
N LEU A 523 26.15 -10.30 22.38
CA LEU A 523 25.26 -10.82 23.41
C LEU A 523 25.81 -10.49 24.80
N GLU A 524 25.00 -9.83 25.63
CA GLU A 524 25.31 -9.56 27.04
C GLU A 524 24.21 -10.12 27.93
N GLN A 525 24.58 -10.83 29.00
CA GLN A 525 23.63 -11.45 29.94
C GLN A 525 24.17 -11.40 31.37
N HIS A 526 23.37 -10.89 32.31
CA HIS A 526 23.75 -10.74 33.71
C HIS A 526 22.54 -10.94 34.65
N ASN A 527 22.78 -11.37 35.88
CA ASN A 527 21.71 -11.53 36.88
C ASN A 527 21.34 -10.25 37.64
N ALA A 528 22.15 -9.18 37.53
CA ALA A 528 21.93 -7.91 38.21
C ALA A 528 21.37 -6.79 37.30
N GLY A 529 21.24 -7.06 36.00
CA GLY A 529 20.81 -6.11 34.97
C GLY A 529 21.84 -5.95 33.85
N VAL A 530 21.40 -5.46 32.69
CA VAL A 530 22.25 -5.23 31.50
C VAL A 530 21.95 -3.87 30.90
N THR A 531 22.99 -3.13 30.48
CA THR A 531 22.83 -1.88 29.72
C THR A 531 23.87 -1.82 28.62
N THR A 532 23.40 -1.75 27.37
CA THR A 532 24.23 -1.54 26.18
C THR A 532 23.90 -0.19 25.55
N SER A 533 24.90 0.44 24.92
CA SER A 533 24.69 1.67 24.16
C SER A 533 25.39 1.63 22.80
N ARG A 534 24.78 2.26 21.79
CA ARG A 534 25.31 2.33 20.44
C ARG A 534 24.85 3.59 19.73
N VAL A 535 25.73 4.24 18.99
CA VAL A 535 25.33 5.38 18.14
C VAL A 535 24.65 4.87 16.87
N VAL A 536 23.49 5.44 16.52
CA VAL A 536 22.66 5.03 15.38
C VAL A 536 22.22 6.26 14.57
N GLY A 537 22.28 6.13 13.23
CA GLY A 537 21.85 7.15 12.28
C GLY A 537 22.87 8.25 12.01
N ALA A 538 22.62 9.05 10.97
CA ALA A 538 23.49 10.17 10.57
C ALA A 538 23.55 11.31 11.60
N GLU A 539 22.51 11.42 12.44
CA GLU A 539 22.39 12.46 13.49
C GLU A 539 23.21 12.16 14.76
N GLY A 540 23.87 10.99 14.85
CA GLY A 540 24.77 10.67 15.96
C GLY A 540 24.07 10.42 17.31
N ARG A 541 22.77 10.12 17.32
CA ARG A 541 22.01 9.85 18.54
C ARG A 541 22.37 8.49 19.14
N THR A 542 22.46 8.42 20.47
CA THR A 542 22.79 7.19 21.19
C THR A 542 21.54 6.37 21.45
N LEU A 543 21.52 5.14 20.95
CA LEU A 543 20.56 4.11 21.31
C LEU A 543 21.03 3.43 22.60
N VAL A 544 20.24 3.47 23.66
CA VAL A 544 20.50 2.81 24.95
C VAL A 544 19.48 1.71 25.13
N ALA A 545 19.94 0.48 25.38
CA ALA A 545 19.10 -0.68 25.60
C ALA A 545 19.42 -1.24 26.99
N SER A 546 18.46 -1.19 27.91
CA SER A 546 18.64 -1.58 29.31
C SER A 546 17.58 -2.57 29.78
N SER A 547 18.01 -3.49 30.63
CA SER A 547 17.21 -4.54 31.22
C SER A 547 17.45 -4.54 32.72
N THR A 548 16.41 -4.23 33.50
CA THR A 548 16.46 -4.21 34.96
C THR A 548 15.21 -4.88 35.54
N GLU A 549 15.04 -4.81 36.86
CA GLU A 549 13.81 -5.21 37.56
C GLU A 549 12.55 -4.48 37.07
N ASP A 550 12.69 -3.28 36.49
CA ASP A 550 11.57 -2.52 35.90
C ASP A 550 11.19 -3.02 34.49
N GLY A 551 11.95 -3.99 33.96
CA GLY A 551 11.76 -4.56 32.65
C GLY A 551 12.70 -4.03 31.57
N PRO A 552 12.54 -4.52 30.32
CA PRO A 552 13.28 -4.05 29.17
C PRO A 552 12.87 -2.64 28.76
N LEU A 553 13.86 -1.82 28.41
CA LEU A 553 13.71 -0.47 27.90
C LEU A 553 14.72 -0.24 26.78
N ILE A 554 14.24 0.25 25.63
CA ILE A 554 15.09 0.67 24.52
C ILE A 554 14.78 2.13 24.21
N GLN A 555 15.82 2.96 24.22
CA GLN A 555 15.74 4.40 24.03
C GLN A 555 16.67 4.85 22.92
N TRP A 556 16.26 5.85 22.14
CA TRP A 556 17.11 6.50 21.16
C TRP A 556 17.21 7.98 21.51
N GLY A 557 18.33 8.42 22.08
CA GLY A 557 18.37 9.67 22.85
C GLY A 557 17.37 9.64 24.00
N ASP A 558 16.51 10.66 24.08
CA ASP A 558 15.43 10.72 25.07
C ASP A 558 14.18 9.91 24.69
N ASP A 559 14.14 9.33 23.48
CA ASP A 559 12.92 8.78 22.91
C ASP A 559 12.81 7.31 23.32
N VAL A 560 11.75 6.94 24.03
CA VAL A 560 11.46 5.52 24.27
C VAL A 560 10.94 4.89 22.98
N MET A 561 11.68 3.89 22.47
CA MET A 561 11.32 3.16 21.25
C MET A 561 10.49 1.91 21.55
N ALA A 562 10.86 1.17 22.60
CA ALA A 562 10.14 -0.02 23.05
C ALA A 562 10.37 -0.22 24.55
N ALA A 563 9.32 -0.56 25.29
CA ALA A 563 9.40 -0.87 26.72
C ALA A 563 8.34 -1.89 27.10
N ILE A 564 8.62 -2.72 28.11
CA ILE A 564 7.65 -3.64 28.71
C ILE A 564 8.05 -3.93 30.17
N ASP A 565 7.09 -4.29 31.04
CA ASP A 565 7.39 -4.63 32.46
C ASP A 565 8.23 -5.92 32.58
N ARG A 566 7.84 -6.98 31.85
CA ARG A 566 8.59 -8.24 31.75
C ARG A 566 8.40 -8.86 30.38
N GLY A 567 9.42 -9.57 29.89
CA GLY A 567 9.42 -10.16 28.56
C GLY A 567 10.55 -9.60 27.71
N LEU A 568 10.25 -9.21 26.47
CA LEU A 568 11.22 -8.87 25.44
C LEU A 568 10.81 -7.59 24.71
N ALA A 569 11.72 -6.63 24.59
CA ALA A 569 11.57 -5.46 23.73
C ALA A 569 12.55 -5.57 22.56
N VAL A 570 12.11 -5.21 21.35
CA VAL A 570 12.93 -5.29 20.13
C VAL A 570 12.71 -4.04 19.29
N VAL A 571 13.79 -3.50 18.74
CA VAL A 571 13.76 -2.45 17.71
C VAL A 571 14.67 -2.83 16.56
N ALA A 572 14.29 -2.39 15.36
CA ALA A 572 15.10 -2.58 14.17
C ALA A 572 15.24 -1.30 13.36
N PHE A 573 16.45 -1.05 12.87
CA PHE A 573 16.79 0.07 11.99
C PHE A 573 17.36 -0.44 10.68
N ASN A 574 17.00 0.19 9.57
CA ASN A 574 17.66 -0.10 8.29
C ASN A 574 19.10 0.45 8.28
N ARG A 575 19.83 0.21 7.18
CA ARG A 575 21.21 0.68 6.99
C ARG A 575 21.38 2.20 7.12
N ASP A 576 20.34 2.96 6.80
CA ASP A 576 20.35 4.42 6.83
C ASP A 576 20.01 4.96 8.23
N GLY A 577 19.76 4.09 9.20
CA GLY A 577 19.39 4.45 10.56
C GLY A 577 17.92 4.85 10.73
N VAL A 578 17.05 4.48 9.78
CA VAL A 578 15.61 4.69 9.88
C VAL A 578 14.97 3.51 10.61
N LEU A 579 14.13 3.79 11.61
CA LEU A 579 13.37 2.80 12.35
C LEU A 579 12.41 2.06 11.40
N ILE A 580 12.56 0.73 11.31
CA ILE A 580 11.72 -0.14 10.46
C ILE A 580 10.77 -1.03 11.27
N GLY A 581 10.95 -1.10 12.58
CA GLY A 581 9.98 -1.74 13.47
C GLY A 581 10.36 -1.69 14.93
N GLN A 582 9.33 -1.76 15.77
CA GLN A 582 9.43 -1.79 17.23
C GLN A 582 8.39 -2.78 17.74
N TRP A 583 8.78 -3.64 18.69
CA TRP A 583 7.92 -4.68 19.23
C TRP A 583 8.18 -4.89 20.71
N ALA A 584 7.14 -5.31 21.42
CA ALA A 584 7.21 -5.74 22.80
C ALA A 584 6.42 -7.04 22.93
N PHE A 585 7.04 -8.06 23.52
CA PHE A 585 6.48 -9.39 23.67
C PHE A 585 6.47 -9.77 25.15
N SER A 586 5.34 -10.26 25.63
CA SER A 586 5.19 -10.74 27.01
C SER A 586 6.01 -12.01 27.27
N MET A 587 6.06 -12.46 28.52
CA MET A 587 6.89 -13.58 28.97
C MET A 587 6.66 -14.89 28.19
N ASP A 588 5.39 -15.25 27.98
CA ASP A 588 4.99 -16.53 27.37
C ASP A 588 4.64 -16.39 25.88
N GLU A 589 4.68 -15.17 25.35
CA GLU A 589 4.32 -14.87 23.97
C GLU A 589 5.45 -15.27 23.02
N ARG A 590 5.13 -16.09 22.02
CA ARG A 590 6.09 -16.38 20.96
C ARG A 590 6.25 -15.14 20.10
N PRO A 591 7.46 -14.61 19.89
CA PRO A 591 7.57 -13.35 19.18
C PRO A 591 7.23 -13.54 17.70
N GLY A 592 6.22 -12.81 17.28
CA GLY A 592 5.71 -12.80 15.92
C GLY A 592 5.65 -11.37 15.40
N VAL A 593 5.77 -11.21 14.09
CA VAL A 593 5.49 -9.94 13.42
C VAL A 593 4.10 -10.03 12.81
N PRO A 594 3.15 -9.19 13.23
CA PRO A 594 1.81 -9.15 12.65
C PRO A 594 1.86 -8.94 11.14
N LEU A 595 1.12 -9.76 10.40
CA LEU A 595 0.96 -9.65 8.97
C LEU A 595 -0.21 -8.71 8.67
N PRO A 596 0.01 -7.59 7.97
CA PRO A 596 -1.07 -6.69 7.60
C PRO A 596 -1.99 -7.33 6.53
N PRO A 597 -3.25 -6.87 6.42
CA PRO A 597 -3.90 -5.88 7.29
C PRO A 597 -4.36 -6.50 8.61
N THR A 598 -4.51 -5.66 9.64
CA THR A 598 -4.97 -6.12 10.96
C THR A 598 -6.48 -6.39 10.93
N PRO A 599 -6.95 -7.62 11.22
CA PRO A 599 -8.36 -7.93 11.24
C PRO A 599 -9.02 -7.56 12.57
N TYR A 600 -10.28 -7.20 12.50
CA TYR A 600 -11.18 -6.95 13.61
C TYR A 600 -12.45 -7.75 13.43
N VAL A 601 -13.07 -8.16 14.53
CA VAL A 601 -14.32 -8.92 14.55
C VAL A 601 -15.38 -8.13 15.29
N LEU A 602 -16.60 -8.14 14.74
CA LEU A 602 -17.75 -7.45 15.31
C LEU A 602 -18.29 -8.23 16.52
N ARG A 603 -18.47 -7.54 17.64
CA ARG A 603 -18.89 -8.11 18.94
C ARG A 603 -20.19 -7.53 19.48
N GLY A 604 -20.89 -6.73 18.68
CA GLY A 604 -22.20 -6.18 19.01
C GLY A 604 -22.36 -4.73 18.56
N GLU A 605 -23.48 -4.14 18.97
CA GLU A 605 -23.79 -2.73 18.76
C GLU A 605 -23.75 -1.96 20.07
N ARG A 606 -23.66 -0.65 19.97
CA ARG A 606 -23.63 0.32 21.06
C ARG A 606 -24.80 1.28 20.90
N SER A 607 -25.19 1.89 22.01
CA SER A 607 -26.15 2.98 21.99
C SER A 607 -25.62 4.14 21.15
N CYS A 608 -26.45 4.59 20.23
CA CYS A 608 -26.24 5.80 19.46
C CYS A 608 -27.54 6.57 19.43
N GLU A 609 -27.43 7.88 19.43
CA GLU A 609 -28.55 8.79 19.24
C GLU A 609 -28.39 9.53 17.92
N LEU A 610 -29.52 9.82 17.27
CA LEU A 610 -29.54 10.64 16.06
C LEU A 610 -30.09 12.03 16.41
N LEU A 611 -29.21 13.01 16.43
CA LEU A 611 -29.58 14.39 16.68
C LEU A 611 -30.14 15.01 15.40
N ARG A 612 -31.32 15.61 15.50
CA ARG A 612 -31.95 16.39 14.42
C ARG A 612 -32.08 17.86 14.84
N PRO A 613 -32.07 18.80 13.89
CA PRO A 613 -32.13 20.22 14.20
C PRO A 613 -33.30 20.58 15.13
N GLY A 614 -32.98 21.27 16.23
CA GLY A 614 -33.97 21.76 17.20
C GLY A 614 -34.62 20.70 18.09
N GLN A 615 -34.26 19.42 17.96
CA GLN A 615 -34.79 18.35 18.81
C GLN A 615 -33.83 18.07 19.99
N PRO A 616 -34.22 18.33 21.24
CA PRO A 616 -33.42 17.96 22.40
C PRO A 616 -33.46 16.44 22.62
N VAL A 617 -32.29 15.83 22.76
CA VAL A 617 -32.14 14.39 23.01
C VAL A 617 -31.37 14.18 24.31
N ALA A 618 -31.89 13.32 25.19
CA ALA A 618 -31.18 12.94 26.41
C ALA A 618 -29.97 12.06 26.06
N VAL A 619 -28.77 12.54 26.34
CA VAL A 619 -27.50 11.87 26.01
C VAL A 619 -26.73 11.44 27.26
N THR A 620 -27.33 11.53 28.44
CA THR A 620 -26.73 11.14 29.73
C THR A 620 -26.03 9.78 29.67
N GLY A 621 -26.70 8.76 29.12
CA GLY A 621 -26.13 7.42 29.00
C GLY A 621 -24.98 7.32 27.99
N LEU A 622 -24.98 8.15 26.94
CA LEU A 622 -23.88 8.22 25.97
C LEU A 622 -22.64 8.90 26.55
N LEU A 623 -22.83 9.86 27.46
CA LEU A 623 -21.78 10.68 28.06
C LEU A 623 -21.24 10.12 29.38
N ALA A 624 -21.78 9.01 29.88
CA ALA A 624 -21.41 8.42 31.16
C ALA A 624 -19.90 8.16 31.28
N ASP A 625 -19.29 7.69 30.20
CA ASP A 625 -17.86 7.37 30.14
C ASP A 625 -16.99 8.56 29.70
N GLY A 626 -17.61 9.70 29.39
CA GLY A 626 -16.93 10.94 29.01
C GLY A 626 -16.37 10.97 27.58
N ILE A 627 -16.59 9.94 26.75
CA ILE A 627 -16.09 9.88 25.38
C ILE A 627 -17.17 9.40 24.42
N TRP A 628 -17.32 10.10 23.29
CA TRP A 628 -18.29 9.76 22.25
C TRP A 628 -17.77 10.10 20.84
N LEU A 629 -18.32 9.43 19.83
CA LEU A 629 -18.01 9.59 18.41
C LEU A 629 -19.19 10.22 17.69
N ALA A 630 -18.95 11.23 16.86
CA ALA A 630 -19.97 11.88 16.05
C ALA A 630 -19.68 11.79 14.55
N THR A 631 -20.72 11.59 13.75
CA THR A 631 -20.69 11.68 12.29
C THR A 631 -21.87 12.50 11.79
N ALA A 632 -21.59 13.45 10.91
CA ALA A 632 -22.60 14.25 10.25
C ALA A 632 -23.22 13.50 9.06
N GLU A 633 -24.54 13.59 8.93
CA GLU A 633 -25.34 12.94 7.88
C GLU A 633 -26.16 13.99 7.11
N GLY A 634 -26.29 13.81 5.79
CA GLY A 634 -27.33 14.46 4.98
C GLY A 634 -27.15 15.94 4.66
N GLY A 635 -25.93 16.47 4.54
CA GLY A 635 -25.69 17.86 4.11
C GLY A 635 -24.22 18.22 3.94
N SER A 636 -23.93 19.46 3.52
CA SER A 636 -22.57 20.02 3.44
C SER A 636 -22.53 21.36 4.15
N GLY A 637 -21.66 21.52 5.14
CA GLY A 637 -21.56 22.75 5.91
C GLY A 637 -21.13 22.48 7.35
N LYS A 638 -21.44 23.39 8.28
CA LYS A 638 -21.14 23.24 9.70
C LYS A 638 -22.34 22.64 10.45
N ALA A 639 -22.07 21.75 11.39
CA ALA A 639 -23.02 21.31 12.41
C ALA A 639 -22.56 21.83 13.76
N ALA A 640 -23.48 22.31 14.59
CA ALA A 640 -23.20 22.70 15.96
C ALA A 640 -24.11 21.93 16.92
N ILE A 641 -23.53 21.17 17.85
CA ILE A 641 -24.29 20.48 18.90
C ILE A 641 -24.16 21.30 20.18
N ALA A 642 -25.27 21.85 20.65
CA ALA A 642 -25.33 22.42 21.99
C ALA A 642 -25.50 21.31 23.02
N LEU A 643 -24.68 21.33 24.07
CA LEU A 643 -24.70 20.34 25.14
C LEU A 643 -24.98 21.04 26.47
N ASP A 644 -26.11 20.69 27.09
CA ASP A 644 -26.42 21.08 28.47
C ASP A 644 -26.06 19.92 29.39
N THR A 645 -25.04 20.12 30.23
CA THR A 645 -24.50 19.10 31.14
C THR A 645 -24.53 19.54 32.61
N GLY A 646 -25.13 20.70 32.91
CA GLY A 646 -25.12 21.30 34.26
C GLY A 646 -23.75 21.77 34.77
N GLY A 647 -22.67 21.57 34.00
CA GLY A 647 -21.30 21.99 34.30
C GLY A 647 -20.68 22.87 33.20
N GLY A 648 -19.48 23.40 33.46
CA GLY A 648 -18.74 24.21 32.47
C GLY A 648 -18.06 23.36 31.38
N THR A 649 -17.60 24.01 30.30
CA THR A 649 -16.91 23.33 29.18
C THR A 649 -15.42 23.14 29.38
N ARG A 650 -14.93 23.43 30.59
CA ARG A 650 -13.54 23.21 30.97
C ARG A 650 -13.22 21.71 30.86
N GLY A 651 -12.18 21.38 30.11
CA GLY A 651 -11.75 19.99 29.88
C GLY A 651 -12.41 19.30 28.67
N TRP A 652 -13.31 19.97 27.94
CA TRP A 652 -13.85 19.42 26.69
C TRP A 652 -12.77 19.44 25.59
N ARG A 653 -12.73 18.36 24.80
CA ARG A 653 -11.76 18.15 23.72
C ARG A 653 -12.43 17.52 22.52
N HIS A 654 -11.84 17.77 21.36
CA HIS A 654 -12.27 17.17 20.09
C HIS A 654 -11.06 16.75 19.25
N ARG A 655 -11.27 15.77 18.39
CA ARG A 655 -10.30 15.33 17.37
C ARG A 655 -11.03 14.78 16.16
N LEU A 656 -10.47 15.00 14.98
CA LEU A 656 -10.82 14.19 13.81
C LEU A 656 -10.14 12.82 13.90
N SER A 657 -10.92 11.76 14.08
CA SER A 657 -10.44 10.37 14.19
C SER A 657 -10.18 9.73 12.82
N SER A 658 -10.96 10.08 11.80
CA SER A 658 -10.79 9.61 10.43
C SER A 658 -11.44 10.59 9.44
N GLY A 659 -11.14 10.47 8.15
CA GLY A 659 -11.66 11.34 7.10
C GLY A 659 -11.00 12.72 7.06
N ARG A 660 -11.71 13.74 6.55
CA ARG A 660 -11.25 15.14 6.52
C ARG A 660 -12.34 16.07 7.07
N GLY A 661 -11.93 17.08 7.84
CA GLY A 661 -12.82 18.08 8.40
C GLY A 661 -12.20 18.81 9.58
N GLU A 662 -12.95 19.77 10.11
CA GLU A 662 -12.55 20.57 11.25
C GLU A 662 -13.57 20.42 12.38
N ALA A 663 -13.14 20.59 13.62
CA ALA A 663 -14.02 20.68 14.77
C ALA A 663 -13.50 21.74 15.74
N ALA A 664 -14.37 22.25 16.60
CA ALA A 664 -14.06 23.24 17.62
C ALA A 664 -15.02 23.10 18.81
N VAL A 665 -14.59 23.57 19.98
CA VAL A 665 -15.45 23.80 21.15
C VAL A 665 -15.68 25.30 21.26
N GLU A 666 -16.92 25.75 21.10
CA GLU A 666 -17.31 27.17 21.14
C GLU A 666 -18.36 27.38 22.24
N GLY A 667 -17.93 27.90 23.40
CA GLY A 667 -18.81 27.98 24.57
C GLY A 667 -19.27 26.59 25.01
N ALA A 668 -20.59 26.38 25.10
CA ALA A 668 -21.24 25.09 25.37
C ALA A 668 -21.64 24.31 24.10
N GLN A 669 -20.99 24.61 22.96
CA GLN A 669 -21.28 23.98 21.67
C GLN A 669 -20.06 23.24 21.12
N LEU A 670 -20.34 22.12 20.47
CA LEU A 670 -19.39 21.38 19.65
C LEU A 670 -19.68 21.66 18.19
N VAL A 671 -18.80 22.40 17.53
CA VAL A 671 -18.92 22.76 16.12
C VAL A 671 -18.07 21.81 15.30
N MET A 672 -18.62 21.28 14.21
CA MET A 672 -17.91 20.38 13.29
C MET A 672 -18.22 20.74 11.84
N ALA A 673 -17.20 20.67 10.98
CA ALA A 673 -17.24 21.00 9.56
C ALA A 673 -16.69 19.80 8.75
N PRO A 674 -17.53 18.81 8.41
CA PRO A 674 -17.12 17.66 7.61
C PRO A 674 -16.74 18.05 6.18
N THR A 675 -15.67 17.46 5.64
CA THR A 675 -15.39 17.51 4.19
C THR A 675 -16.23 16.45 3.47
N PRO A 676 -17.00 16.82 2.43
CA PRO A 676 -17.82 15.88 1.67
C PRO A 676 -17.04 14.68 1.14
N ALA A 677 -17.71 13.52 1.04
CA ALA A 677 -17.16 12.25 0.54
C ALA A 677 -15.98 11.64 1.32
N THR A 678 -15.56 12.22 2.45
CA THR A 678 -14.43 11.69 3.26
C THR A 678 -14.85 10.90 4.49
N ARG A 679 -16.16 10.78 4.76
CA ARG A 679 -16.73 10.09 5.93
C ARG A 679 -16.01 10.43 7.25
N PRO A 680 -15.96 11.71 7.63
CA PRO A 680 -15.24 12.13 8.81
C PRO A 680 -15.89 11.59 10.08
N VAL A 681 -15.05 11.13 11.01
CA VAL A 681 -15.45 10.71 12.35
C VAL A 681 -14.83 11.68 13.34
N PHE A 682 -15.66 12.39 14.09
CA PHE A 682 -15.22 13.29 15.14
C PHE A 682 -15.27 12.57 16.47
N ARG A 683 -14.17 12.57 17.21
CA ARG A 683 -14.09 12.06 18.57
C ARG A 683 -14.16 13.23 19.52
N PHE A 684 -15.02 13.15 20.52
CA PHE A 684 -15.17 14.15 21.56
C PHE A 684 -14.92 13.50 22.92
N SER A 685 -14.22 14.23 23.79
CA SER A 685 -13.89 13.80 25.15
C SER A 685 -14.22 14.93 26.12
N MET A 686 -14.77 14.57 27.27
CA MET A 686 -15.13 15.51 28.33
C MET A 686 -15.07 14.81 29.70
N PRO A 687 -14.98 15.57 30.81
CA PRO A 687 -15.12 14.99 32.14
C PRO A 687 -16.44 14.23 32.27
N PRO A 688 -16.49 13.09 32.99
CA PRO A 688 -17.74 12.42 33.31
C PRO A 688 -18.69 13.39 34.01
N ALA A 689 -19.91 13.55 33.50
CA ALA A 689 -20.90 14.45 34.07
C ALA A 689 -21.91 13.64 34.91
N PRO A 690 -21.90 13.76 36.25
CA PRO A 690 -22.88 13.11 37.10
C PRO A 690 -24.19 13.91 37.06
N GLY A 691 -25.00 13.76 36.00
CA GLY A 691 -26.24 14.51 35.85
C GLY A 691 -26.97 14.25 34.54
N HIS A 692 -28.16 14.82 34.40
CA HIS A 692 -28.93 14.77 33.16
C HIS A 692 -28.27 15.64 32.10
N ALA A 693 -27.88 15.03 30.98
CA ALA A 693 -27.27 15.72 29.84
C ALA A 693 -28.19 15.72 28.62
N VAL A 694 -28.36 16.88 27.99
CA VAL A 694 -29.16 17.05 26.77
C VAL A 694 -28.30 17.58 25.64
N ALA A 695 -28.38 16.93 24.49
CA ALA A 695 -27.78 17.40 23.24
C ALA A 695 -28.87 17.92 22.30
N THR A 696 -28.63 19.09 21.71
CA THR A 696 -29.50 19.67 20.68
C THR A 696 -28.66 20.10 19.49
N LEU A 697 -28.92 19.50 18.32
CA LEU A 697 -28.33 19.95 17.05
C LEU A 697 -28.94 21.31 16.68
N GLN A 698 -28.09 22.31 16.47
CA GLN A 698 -28.53 23.62 16.03
C GLN A 698 -28.97 23.59 14.56
N PRO A 699 -29.96 24.41 14.15
CA PRO A 699 -30.32 24.59 12.75
C PRO A 699 -29.11 25.00 11.90
N GLY A 700 -28.94 24.36 10.74
CA GLY A 700 -27.84 24.60 9.81
C GLY A 700 -27.93 23.71 8.58
N ASP A 701 -26.84 23.63 7.81
CA ASP A 701 -26.79 22.88 6.54
C ASP A 701 -26.76 21.35 6.71
N ILE A 702 -26.49 20.88 7.93
CA ILE A 702 -26.40 19.45 8.27
C ILE A 702 -27.73 19.00 8.89
N ASN A 703 -28.36 18.01 8.26
CA ASN A 703 -29.71 17.57 8.60
C ASN A 703 -29.78 16.57 9.75
N ALA A 704 -28.69 15.86 10.03
CA ALA A 704 -28.59 15.01 11.21
C ALA A 704 -27.14 14.82 11.65
N VAL A 705 -26.94 14.59 12.94
CA VAL A 705 -25.65 14.15 13.48
C VAL A 705 -25.90 12.92 14.33
N ARG A 706 -25.29 11.80 13.95
CA ARG A 706 -25.28 10.59 14.75
C ARG A 706 -24.18 10.70 15.80
N VAL A 707 -24.51 10.36 17.04
CA VAL A 707 -23.52 10.29 18.10
C VAL A 707 -23.62 9.02 18.91
N CYS A 708 -22.48 8.37 19.13
CA CYS A 708 -22.36 7.04 19.71
C CYS A 708 -21.36 7.05 20.86
N ALA A 709 -21.60 6.23 21.89
CA ALA A 709 -20.65 6.06 22.98
C ALA A 709 -19.33 5.46 22.49
N ALA A 710 -18.20 5.94 23.03
CA ALA A 710 -16.88 5.39 22.77
C ALA A 710 -16.35 4.68 24.03
N GLU A 711 -15.97 3.42 23.90
CA GLU A 711 -15.53 2.62 25.04
C GLU A 711 -14.09 2.93 25.45
N ILE A 712 -13.88 3.01 26.77
CA ILE A 712 -12.56 3.02 27.39
C ILE A 712 -12.01 1.59 27.33
N PRO A 713 -10.85 1.34 26.68
CA PRO A 713 -10.34 0.00 26.51
C PRO A 713 -9.98 -0.65 27.86
N PRO A 714 -10.01 -1.99 27.95
CA PRO A 714 -9.50 -2.69 29.13
C PRO A 714 -8.00 -2.48 29.27
N MET A 715 -7.52 -2.49 30.52
CA MET A 715 -6.08 -2.46 30.79
C MET A 715 -5.44 -3.77 30.33
N PRO A 716 -4.27 -3.75 29.66
CA PRO A 716 -3.55 -4.97 29.33
C PRO A 716 -3.16 -5.72 30.61
N ALA A 717 -3.31 -7.04 30.62
CA ALA A 717 -2.98 -7.87 31.79
C ALA A 717 -1.50 -7.73 32.20
N ASN A 718 -0.59 -7.66 31.21
CA ASN A 718 0.84 -7.37 31.36
C ASN A 718 1.28 -6.52 30.15
N GLY A 719 2.10 -5.47 30.30
CA GLY A 719 2.64 -4.78 29.10
C GLY A 719 3.19 -3.37 29.30
N SER A 720 3.53 -2.72 28.19
CA SER A 720 3.56 -1.26 28.14
C SER A 720 2.16 -0.73 27.82
N LEU A 721 1.74 0.30 28.56
CA LEU A 721 0.80 1.25 28.00
C LEU A 721 1.64 2.13 27.08
N GLU A 722 1.89 1.61 25.87
CA GLU A 722 2.50 2.40 24.83
C GLU A 722 1.45 3.42 24.39
N VAL A 723 1.52 4.57 25.05
CA VAL A 723 0.92 5.81 24.64
C VAL A 723 1.64 6.19 23.36
N THR A 724 1.28 5.58 22.23
CA THR A 724 1.34 6.39 21.04
C THR A 724 0.44 7.58 21.35
N ALA A 725 0.91 8.79 21.04
CA ALA A 725 0.11 10.02 20.96
C ALA A 725 -1.30 9.80 20.34
N ASP A 726 -1.47 8.69 19.63
CA ASP A 726 -2.58 8.31 18.78
C ASP A 726 -3.62 7.39 19.51
N ARG A 727 -3.31 6.79 20.68
CA ARG A 727 -4.26 5.96 21.45
C ARG A 727 -5.06 6.77 22.47
N ASP A 728 -5.92 7.66 21.97
CA ASP A 728 -6.74 8.59 22.76
C ASP A 728 -7.64 7.93 23.81
N ALA A 729 -7.95 6.64 23.67
CA ALA A 729 -9.01 6.00 24.43
C ALA A 729 -8.71 5.75 25.91
N TYR A 730 -7.45 5.89 26.34
CA TYR A 730 -7.06 5.86 27.75
C TYR A 730 -6.94 7.26 28.38
N PHE A 731 -7.01 8.32 27.57
CA PHE A 731 -6.78 9.69 28.01
C PHE A 731 -8.10 10.45 28.17
N GLY A 732 -8.42 10.78 29.42
CA GLY A 732 -9.58 11.59 29.75
C GLY A 732 -9.26 13.09 29.75
N ALA A 733 -10.03 13.83 30.54
CA ALA A 733 -9.88 15.28 30.68
C ALA A 733 -8.48 15.69 31.18
N GLY A 734 -8.07 16.91 30.83
CA GLY A 734 -6.79 17.49 31.25
C GLY A 734 -5.58 17.07 30.44
N TRP A 735 -5.77 16.25 29.41
CA TRP A 735 -4.72 15.89 28.47
C TRP A 735 -4.89 16.65 27.15
N HIS A 736 -3.80 17.16 26.60
CA HIS A 736 -3.76 17.71 25.24
C HIS A 736 -3.76 16.59 24.20
N MET A 737 -3.87 16.93 22.93
CA MET A 737 -3.71 15.94 21.87
C MET A 737 -2.27 15.43 21.84
N GLY A 738 -2.11 14.18 21.44
CA GLY A 738 -0.77 13.62 21.27
C GLY A 738 -0.05 14.29 20.10
N GLU A 739 1.25 14.53 20.29
CA GLU A 739 2.12 15.23 19.36
C GLU A 739 3.29 14.33 18.93
N ARG A 740 3.87 14.70 17.79
CA ARG A 740 5.07 14.05 17.24
C ARG A 740 6.17 15.09 17.04
N GLY A 741 7.35 14.82 17.60
CA GLY A 741 8.55 15.63 17.42
C GLY A 741 9.71 14.75 16.99
N GLY A 742 10.02 14.71 15.69
CA GLY A 742 10.95 13.72 15.15
C GLY A 742 10.45 12.29 15.37
N THR A 743 11.19 11.50 16.15
CA THR A 743 10.82 10.14 16.57
C THR A 743 10.09 10.08 17.92
N GLN A 744 9.96 11.20 18.64
CA GLN A 744 9.21 11.26 19.89
C GLN A 744 7.71 11.25 19.64
N ARG A 745 7.00 10.48 20.46
CA ARG A 745 5.55 10.55 20.63
C ARG A 745 5.29 10.93 22.08
N PHE A 746 4.59 12.04 22.28
CA PHE A 746 4.34 12.55 23.62
C PHE A 746 3.00 13.26 23.72
N ARG A 747 2.59 13.57 24.94
CA ARG A 747 1.36 14.32 25.21
C ARG A 747 1.55 15.23 26.40
N TRP A 748 1.09 16.47 26.27
CA TRP A 748 1.09 17.45 27.35
C TRP A 748 -0.15 17.30 28.24
N SER A 749 0.01 17.63 29.53
CA SER A 749 -1.07 17.72 30.49
C SER A 749 -1.36 19.18 30.88
N GLU A 750 -2.59 19.43 31.29
CA GLU A 750 -2.97 20.55 32.15
C GLU A 750 -2.57 20.27 33.61
N ARG A 751 -2.96 21.14 34.55
CA ARG A 751 -2.71 20.96 35.98
C ARG A 751 -3.27 19.65 36.53
N GLU A 752 -4.50 19.33 36.16
CA GLU A 752 -5.19 18.10 36.55
C GLU A 752 -5.45 17.29 35.30
N SER A 753 -5.10 16.01 35.30
CA SER A 753 -5.22 15.15 34.13
C SER A 753 -5.57 13.72 34.53
N VAL A 754 -6.43 13.06 33.74
CA VAL A 754 -7.00 11.75 34.09
C VAL A 754 -6.66 10.69 33.06
N VAL A 755 -6.12 9.57 33.51
CA VAL A 755 -5.96 8.34 32.72
C VAL A 755 -7.04 7.35 33.15
N GLN A 756 -7.74 6.74 32.21
CA GLN A 756 -8.87 5.84 32.48
C GLN A 756 -8.68 4.49 31.81
N TRP A 757 -9.16 3.42 32.45
CA TRP A 757 -9.14 2.07 31.90
C TRP A 757 -10.29 1.23 32.45
N ARG A 758 -10.64 0.15 31.75
CA ARG A 758 -11.61 -0.83 32.24
C ARG A 758 -10.94 -2.04 32.88
N MET A 759 -11.52 -2.56 33.96
CA MET A 759 -11.13 -3.82 34.60
C MET A 759 -12.32 -4.76 34.73
N ASP A 760 -12.14 -6.02 34.36
CA ASP A 760 -13.19 -7.05 34.50
C ASP A 760 -13.24 -7.66 35.90
N ARG A 761 -12.16 -7.50 36.66
CA ARG A 761 -12.02 -7.92 38.07
C ARG A 761 -11.12 -6.95 38.81
N GLN A 762 -11.30 -6.81 40.11
CA GLN A 762 -10.35 -6.09 40.97
C GLN A 762 -9.00 -6.82 40.97
N SER A 763 -7.91 -6.07 40.91
CA SER A 763 -6.53 -6.58 40.94
C SER A 763 -5.59 -5.43 41.26
N PRO A 764 -4.47 -5.65 41.98
CA PRO A 764 -3.49 -4.59 42.19
C PRO A 764 -2.87 -4.17 40.85
N VAL A 765 -2.52 -2.89 40.71
CA VAL A 765 -1.93 -2.33 39.49
C VAL A 765 -0.67 -1.54 39.84
N ARG A 766 0.41 -1.75 39.10
CA ARG A 766 1.60 -0.90 39.14
C ARG A 766 1.73 -0.15 37.82
N LEU A 767 1.82 1.17 37.92
CA LEU A 767 1.98 2.09 36.80
C LEU A 767 3.34 2.76 36.90
N THR A 768 4.12 2.70 35.83
CA THR A 768 5.36 3.47 35.69
C THR A 768 5.19 4.46 34.54
N LEU A 769 5.05 5.73 34.88
CA LEU A 769 4.80 6.82 33.94
C LEU A 769 6.09 7.59 33.69
N ARG A 770 6.51 7.71 32.43
CA ARG A 770 7.69 8.50 32.05
C ARG A 770 7.29 9.94 31.79
N LEU A 771 7.64 10.83 32.71
CA LEU A 771 7.16 12.21 32.79
C LEU A 771 8.31 13.22 32.76
N ARG A 772 8.07 14.42 32.23
CA ARG A 772 8.99 15.56 32.34
C ARG A 772 8.19 16.82 32.65
N ALA A 773 8.72 17.67 33.54
CA ALA A 773 8.05 18.89 33.94
C ALA A 773 7.97 19.87 32.76
N ALA A 774 6.86 20.62 32.70
CA ALA A 774 6.72 21.68 31.72
C ALA A 774 7.39 22.99 32.18
N SER A 775 7.41 23.20 33.49
CA SER A 775 8.02 24.36 34.14
C SER A 775 9.53 24.18 34.31
N ALA A 776 10.28 25.28 34.17
CA ALA A 776 11.71 25.33 34.44
C ALA A 776 12.08 25.07 35.92
N ASN A 777 11.11 25.10 36.84
CA ASN A 777 11.33 24.82 38.27
C ASN A 777 11.02 23.37 38.67
N GLY A 778 10.66 22.50 37.72
CA GLY A 778 10.15 21.16 38.02
C GLY A 778 8.70 21.16 38.51
N ALA A 779 8.20 19.99 38.91
CA ALA A 779 6.84 19.78 39.42
C ALA A 779 6.78 18.64 40.44
N THR A 780 5.90 18.75 41.43
CA THR A 780 5.46 17.60 42.24
C THR A 780 4.06 17.21 41.79
N LEU A 781 3.88 15.93 41.49
CA LEU A 781 2.62 15.35 41.05
C LEU A 781 2.00 14.57 42.20
N GLN A 782 0.76 14.89 42.57
CA GLN A 782 -0.07 14.10 43.46
C GLN A 782 -0.91 13.13 42.61
N ALA A 783 -0.93 11.85 42.97
CA ALA A 783 -1.69 10.84 42.27
C ALA A 783 -2.84 10.32 43.14
N THR A 784 -4.03 10.25 42.55
CA THR A 784 -5.19 9.58 43.17
C THR A 784 -5.75 8.53 42.23
N ALA A 785 -6.10 7.36 42.77
CA ALA A 785 -6.81 6.30 42.05
C ALA A 785 -8.25 6.24 42.56
N ASN A 786 -9.23 6.43 41.68
CA ASN A 786 -10.66 6.43 42.02
C ASN A 786 -10.99 7.33 43.23
N GLY A 787 -10.29 8.47 43.37
CA GLY A 787 -10.44 9.43 44.47
C GLY A 787 -9.60 9.14 45.72
N ALA A 788 -8.95 7.97 45.83
CA ALA A 788 -8.04 7.64 46.93
C ALA A 788 -6.60 8.06 46.61
N SER A 789 -5.91 8.72 47.53
CA SER A 789 -4.49 9.08 47.34
C SER A 789 -3.59 7.84 47.33
N ILE A 790 -2.73 7.74 46.32
CA ILE A 790 -1.81 6.60 46.13
C ILE A 790 -0.32 6.97 46.18
N GLY A 791 -0.01 8.27 46.28
CA GLY A 791 1.36 8.77 46.43
C GLY A 791 1.64 10.04 45.62
N SER A 792 2.89 10.49 45.68
CA SER A 792 3.39 11.64 44.91
C SER A 792 4.67 11.30 44.15
N CYS A 793 4.98 12.08 43.11
CA CYS A 793 6.21 11.96 42.34
C CYS A 793 6.81 13.34 42.07
N ALA A 794 8.10 13.51 42.39
CA ALA A 794 8.85 14.70 42.01
C ALA A 794 9.41 14.54 40.59
N VAL A 795 9.11 15.51 39.73
CA VAL A 795 9.58 15.59 38.36
C VAL A 795 10.51 16.82 38.24
N PRO A 796 11.83 16.64 38.26
CA PRO A 796 12.80 17.73 38.18
C PRO A 796 12.71 18.50 36.86
N ALA A 797 13.29 19.70 36.87
CA ALA A 797 13.44 20.52 35.67
C ALA A 797 14.29 19.79 34.62
N ASP A 798 13.88 19.90 33.35
CA ASP A 798 14.63 19.46 32.17
C ASP A 798 15.08 17.98 32.12
N ALA A 799 14.46 17.10 32.91
CA ALA A 799 14.78 15.67 32.90
C ALA A 799 13.54 14.78 32.83
N TRP A 800 13.64 13.70 32.05
CA TRP A 800 12.65 12.62 32.05
C TRP A 800 12.80 11.78 33.31
N THR A 801 11.68 11.54 34.00
CA THR A 801 11.62 10.80 35.26
C THR A 801 10.55 9.72 35.16
N ASP A 802 10.90 8.51 35.60
CA ASP A 802 9.96 7.40 35.67
C ASP A 802 9.25 7.41 37.04
N CYS A 803 8.04 7.96 37.07
CA CYS A 803 7.19 8.00 38.25
C CYS A 803 6.47 6.66 38.45
N ARG A 804 6.66 6.04 39.62
CA ARG A 804 6.04 4.74 39.95
C ARG A 804 4.88 4.92 40.92
N PHE A 805 3.72 4.39 40.54
CA PHE A 805 2.50 4.39 41.34
C PHE A 805 2.01 2.96 41.53
N THR A 806 1.73 2.56 42.77
CA THR A 806 1.15 1.25 43.08
C THR A 806 -0.26 1.45 43.62
N ILE A 807 -1.24 0.91 42.91
CA ILE A 807 -2.65 0.94 43.27
C ILE A 807 -2.96 -0.42 43.89
N GLY A 808 -3.28 -0.43 45.18
CA GLY A 808 -3.72 -1.64 45.87
C GLY A 808 -5.06 -2.14 45.33
N GLU A 809 -5.32 -3.44 45.46
CA GLU A 809 -6.58 -4.06 45.05
C GLU A 809 -7.84 -3.34 45.58
N PRO A 810 -7.90 -2.87 46.85
CA PRO A 810 -9.08 -2.15 47.36
C PRO A 810 -9.32 -0.78 46.71
N ALA A 811 -8.28 -0.19 46.09
CA ALA A 811 -8.39 1.08 45.37
C ALA A 811 -8.75 0.89 43.89
N THR A 812 -8.90 -0.36 43.44
CA THR A 812 -9.44 -0.70 42.11
C THR A 812 -10.89 -1.15 42.19
N GLN A 813 -11.62 -1.09 41.09
CA GLN A 813 -13.02 -1.53 41.00
C GLN A 813 -13.30 -2.28 39.70
N VAL A 814 -14.37 -3.06 39.67
CA VAL A 814 -14.89 -3.65 38.42
C VAL A 814 -15.53 -2.53 37.59
N GLY A 815 -15.23 -2.49 36.28
CA GLY A 815 -15.63 -1.41 35.40
C GLY A 815 -14.55 -0.35 35.22
N ILE A 816 -14.94 0.92 35.15
CA ILE A 816 -14.02 2.02 34.86
C ILE A 816 -13.22 2.38 36.10
N ASN A 817 -11.90 2.47 35.93
CA ASN A 817 -10.95 2.96 36.92
C ASN A 817 -10.27 4.22 36.37
N GLN A 818 -9.89 5.11 37.27
CA GLN A 818 -9.28 6.40 36.93
C GLN A 818 -8.05 6.66 37.78
N LEU A 819 -6.99 7.14 37.15
CA LEU A 819 -5.82 7.74 37.78
C LEU A 819 -5.84 9.24 37.48
N ALA A 820 -6.08 10.07 38.50
CA ALA A 820 -5.94 11.51 38.40
C ALA A 820 -4.54 11.94 38.87
N LEU A 821 -3.87 12.72 38.03
CA LEU A 821 -2.57 13.32 38.30
C LEU A 821 -2.75 14.84 38.42
N THR A 822 -2.43 15.36 39.60
CA THR A 822 -2.52 16.79 39.90
C THR A 822 -1.14 17.36 40.16
N ALA A 823 -0.75 18.34 39.36
CA ALA A 823 0.55 18.99 39.48
C ALA A 823 0.48 20.28 40.30
N GLU A 824 1.49 20.49 41.14
CA GLU A 824 1.59 21.69 41.99
C GLU A 824 2.09 22.92 41.20
N THR A 825 2.80 22.70 40.09
CA THR A 825 3.37 23.77 39.25
C THR A 825 2.84 23.71 37.82
N MET A 826 2.82 24.88 37.17
CA MET A 826 2.52 25.02 35.74
C MET A 826 3.63 25.80 35.05
N SER A 827 3.81 25.53 33.77
CA SER A 827 4.67 26.35 32.91
C SER A 827 4.16 27.78 32.88
N SER A 828 5.05 28.75 33.08
CA SER A 828 4.73 30.15 32.84
C SER A 828 4.83 30.47 31.35
N SER A 829 4.25 31.60 30.92
CA SER A 829 4.45 32.11 29.55
C SER A 829 5.91 32.48 29.25
N ALA A 830 6.71 32.75 30.28
CA ALA A 830 8.14 33.00 30.14
C ALA A 830 8.90 31.73 29.76
N ASP A 831 8.49 30.57 30.30
CA ASP A 831 9.09 29.28 29.98
C ASP A 831 8.76 28.83 28.54
N ARG A 832 7.67 29.35 27.95
CA ARG A 832 7.13 28.93 26.63
C ARG A 832 6.58 30.10 25.81
N PRO A 833 7.47 30.91 25.22
CA PRO A 833 7.04 32.02 24.38
C PRO A 833 6.21 31.52 23.19
N GLY A 834 4.96 31.97 23.08
CA GLY A 834 4.09 31.69 21.93
C GLY A 834 3.23 30.42 22.01
N ASP A 835 3.28 29.66 23.10
CA ASP A 835 2.33 28.55 23.33
C ASP A 835 1.19 29.02 24.26
N PRO A 836 -0.06 29.14 23.77
CA PRO A 836 -1.18 29.64 24.56
C PRO A 836 -1.79 28.61 25.53
N ARG A 837 -1.29 27.36 25.54
CA ARG A 837 -1.89 26.27 26.30
C ARG A 837 -1.48 26.28 27.77
N GLU A 838 -2.37 25.78 28.64
CA GLU A 838 -2.02 25.41 30.02
C GLU A 838 -1.22 24.11 29.99
N LEU A 839 0.07 24.17 30.36
CA LEU A 839 0.98 23.02 30.30
C LEU A 839 1.66 22.80 31.65
N SER A 840 1.56 21.59 32.20
CA SER A 840 2.15 21.24 33.49
C SER A 840 3.25 20.18 33.42
N PHE A 841 2.99 19.07 32.73
CA PHE A 841 4.01 18.05 32.44
C PHE A 841 3.75 17.40 31.08
N VAL A 842 4.73 16.65 30.59
CA VAL A 842 4.63 15.85 29.37
C VAL A 842 4.87 14.39 29.69
N MET A 843 4.14 13.51 29.02
CA MET A 843 4.27 12.06 29.17
C MET A 843 4.70 11.38 27.86
N GLN A 844 5.57 10.39 27.98
CA GLN A 844 5.99 9.45 26.92
C GLN A 844 5.43 8.03 27.20
N ALA A 845 5.91 7.01 26.46
CA ALA A 845 5.54 5.61 26.67
C ALA A 845 5.66 5.19 28.15
N SER A 846 4.64 4.50 28.64
CA SER A 846 4.48 4.12 30.05
C SER A 846 4.34 2.60 30.20
N ARG A 847 4.61 2.06 31.39
CA ARG A 847 4.58 0.62 31.69
C ARG A 847 3.51 0.30 32.72
N VAL A 848 2.82 -0.83 32.53
CA VAL A 848 1.69 -1.25 33.37
C VAL A 848 1.78 -2.73 33.70
N ARG A 849 1.60 -3.06 34.97
CA ARG A 849 1.50 -4.43 35.48
C ARG A 849 0.21 -4.59 36.27
N VAL A 850 -0.56 -5.63 35.97
CA VAL A 850 -1.76 -6.00 36.72
C VAL A 850 -1.50 -7.31 37.46
N GLY A 851 -1.78 -7.36 38.76
CA GLY A 851 -1.46 -8.48 39.64
C GLY A 851 -0.14 -8.32 40.39
N GLN A 852 0.26 -9.37 41.13
CA GLN A 852 1.49 -9.38 41.93
C GLN A 852 2.76 -9.43 41.09
#